data_AF-A0AAE5CST4-F1
#
_entry.id   AF-A0AAE5CST4-F1
#
_cell.length_a   1.000
_cell.length_b   1.000
_cell.length_c   1.000
_cell.angle_alpha   90.00
_cell.angle_beta   90.00
_cell.angle_gamma   90.00
#
_symmetry.space_group_name_H-M   'P 1'
#
loop_
_entity.id
_entity.type
_entity.pdbx_description
1 polymer ?
#
loop_
_entity_poly.entity_id
_entity_poly.type
_entity_poly.pdbx_seq_one_letter_code
_entity_poly.pdbx_strand_id
1 'polypeptide(L)'
;MAREHKGNRKSGILKTIAKALLLICLTAGAFYLGWHFYTMRKSETMVCLTMMSEDGLFIYNYQSAEAAPDTEDERVPEDGVEEADGGDGPEIPVTDPDWGFASFGRRVRVTGVSGQRLALEDIYTYPQQKVVVELVIGPDGKITRISQIPDSFALRAEVEGRQNGTVNISGRGYTTAQGLSFDWEQGDLVEVYGAGDEIIYAELVEKAGTLHVTANVEGAKVYIDGAYKGEAPLTVNTVPGYKDIMVKSPGYRTAATRALVTSGQSSEVPVELVLVTGTLEVTSNPPGADVFVNHELKGTTPVSIQLPPGDCQVSVEKPGYYSRKASLRVAQDTTTPLHFSLVEESSGITGIGGLTPGLPSQEPQISGTRVTVLDYDPDSRVLEVMDSGRVQSKLVVPKDVPLETVSSGRALWDKVLPGEELIVVTSASGHVEKATKVYSHTFTARGKLFAKDGQVLNIGDGWTRCFMSPNVLIQRLPDRILVRSVDVGDTVTAHGASADDIRFVVIEESLGLKTSFEGYLVHTDKGLRVFSDSALLSVSVPGTIDVVDPGNRVTDKASTVPSGSRLKFCQDGEGNIVWAEYIWKAAISLEGQVGLMSGPVITILPSWEEVTLSLNTTVFVGETRRPFYDVKTGDTVLVAGVSRADTGFIWVKDRISYESVVEGFIGGEKGRSRRVLTEVDRKGYVTQWVVDAGFTVVDTKQKTHMLASQLNNGDKVRLWLGPGGKPVWGEMIAPNLINISGHFLRLKDGYYYFTGLEKFEASEDLIIIGLFKDEELRPGSRVHVGGDGRYVNYIEVLELAQVEERKWWADGTVISVGKNMIKIMADSGYSRDFELPGDTWFVDWEAGVDGNAGELKLGDGVKIAVDPGGKKALFIERTYSPRFRVEGTVTAVSDKNRTFTISGEYGTVRVELLSTALVYKDGIWMSRSEIKVGDKVHVSGSSADSIYLVVVTR
;
A
#
# COMPACT_ATOMS: atom_id res chain seq x y z
N MET A 1 38.37 52.40 42.24
CA MET A 1 38.49 53.13 43.53
C MET A 1 38.22 54.61 43.29
N ALA A 2 37.26 55.22 43.99
CA ALA A 2 37.32 56.66 44.25
C ALA A 2 36.57 57.02 45.54
N ARG A 3 37.35 57.32 46.58
CA ARG A 3 37.17 58.29 47.69
C ARG A 3 38.57 58.37 48.34
N GLU A 4 39.18 59.49 48.72
CA GLU A 4 38.67 60.80 49.08
C GLU A 4 39.85 61.81 49.13
N HIS A 5 39.50 63.10 49.00
CA HIS A 5 40.14 64.34 49.53
C HIS A 5 41.68 64.50 49.66
N LYS A 6 42.28 65.38 48.85
CA LYS A 6 42.47 66.85 48.99
C LYS A 6 43.72 67.23 49.82
N GLY A 7 44.74 67.71 49.11
CA GLY A 7 45.79 68.56 49.68
C GLY A 7 47.11 68.56 48.92
N ASN A 8 47.20 69.17 47.72
CA ASN A 8 48.35 70.02 47.35
C ASN A 8 48.24 70.62 45.94
N ARG A 9 48.93 71.76 45.76
CA ARG A 9 48.97 72.69 44.61
C ARG A 9 49.41 72.09 43.25
N LYS A 10 48.68 71.09 42.71
CA LYS A 10 48.80 70.61 41.31
C LYS A 10 47.47 70.56 40.53
N SER A 11 46.45 71.34 40.95
CA SER A 11 45.07 71.14 40.46
C SER A 11 44.58 72.04 39.31
N GLY A 12 45.37 73.00 38.82
CA GLY A 12 44.95 73.88 37.71
C GLY A 12 45.05 73.22 36.34
N ILE A 13 46.19 72.57 36.06
CA ILE A 13 46.47 71.96 34.75
C ILE A 13 45.67 70.66 34.58
N LEU A 14 45.57 69.81 35.61
CA LEU A 14 44.78 68.57 35.53
C LEU A 14 43.27 68.81 35.38
N LYS A 15 42.71 69.86 35.99
CA LYS A 15 41.28 70.19 35.79
C LYS A 15 41.00 70.72 34.40
N THR A 16 41.96 71.41 33.78
CA THR A 16 41.83 71.90 32.41
C THR A 16 41.94 70.75 31.41
N ILE A 17 42.89 69.83 31.63
CA ILE A 17 43.03 68.61 30.80
C ILE A 17 41.83 67.68 30.99
N ALA A 18 41.31 67.49 32.20
CA ALA A 18 40.14 66.66 32.44
C ALA A 18 38.85 67.27 31.85
N LYS A 19 38.69 68.61 31.89
CA LYS A 19 37.57 69.29 31.21
C LYS A 19 37.70 69.21 29.69
N ALA A 20 38.92 69.34 29.15
CA ALA A 20 39.17 69.17 27.71
C ALA A 20 38.91 67.72 27.27
N LEU A 21 39.35 66.72 28.03
CA LEU A 21 39.08 65.30 27.75
C LEU A 21 37.60 64.95 27.91
N LEU A 22 36.90 65.50 28.90
CA LEU A 22 35.45 65.30 29.05
C LEU A 22 34.68 65.96 27.90
N LEU A 23 35.09 67.15 27.47
CA LEU A 23 34.50 67.82 26.31
C LEU A 23 34.77 67.03 25.02
N ILE A 24 35.99 66.52 24.83
CA ILE A 24 36.35 65.65 23.70
C ILE A 24 35.56 64.34 23.73
N CYS A 25 35.37 63.73 24.91
CA CYS A 25 34.57 62.52 25.06
C CYS A 25 33.07 62.76 24.87
N LEU A 26 32.54 63.91 25.28
CA LEU A 26 31.14 64.28 25.05
C LEU A 26 30.89 64.68 23.59
N THR A 27 31.83 65.36 22.93
CA THR A 27 31.74 65.66 21.49
C THR A 27 31.96 64.41 20.66
N ALA A 28 32.87 63.50 21.04
CA ALA A 28 33.04 62.21 20.37
C ALA A 28 31.86 61.28 20.63
N GLY A 29 31.24 61.32 21.81
CA GLY A 29 30.02 60.57 22.12
C GLY A 29 28.80 61.11 21.37
N ALA A 30 28.64 62.44 21.27
CA ALA A 30 27.59 63.07 20.48
C ALA A 30 27.81 62.91 18.97
N PHE A 31 29.07 62.90 18.51
CA PHE A 31 29.42 62.58 17.13
C PHE A 31 29.24 61.10 16.83
N TYR A 32 29.54 60.19 17.77
CA TYR A 32 29.32 58.75 17.61
C TYR A 32 27.83 58.40 17.62
N LEU A 33 27.05 58.98 18.54
CA LEU A 33 25.58 58.81 18.56
C LEU A 33 24.92 59.52 17.38
N GLY A 34 25.36 60.73 17.00
CA GLY A 34 24.87 61.46 15.85
C GLY A 34 25.26 60.82 14.52
N TRP A 35 26.47 60.26 14.40
CA TRP A 35 26.93 59.47 13.26
C TRP A 35 26.15 58.16 13.15
N HIS A 36 25.94 57.44 14.26
CA HIS A 36 25.10 56.23 14.28
C HIS A 36 23.62 56.52 13.99
N PHE A 37 23.07 57.66 14.43
CA PHE A 37 21.71 58.07 14.08
C PHE A 37 21.60 58.55 12.62
N TYR A 38 22.65 59.17 12.09
CA TYR A 38 22.73 59.63 10.70
C TYR A 38 22.96 58.47 9.71
N THR A 39 23.75 57.46 10.08
CA THR A 39 23.93 56.22 9.31
C THR A 39 22.72 55.30 9.41
N MET A 40 21.96 55.31 10.52
CA MET A 40 20.70 54.57 10.63
C MET A 40 19.56 55.14 9.76
N ARG A 41 19.64 56.40 9.31
CA ARG A 41 18.62 57.00 8.40
C ARG A 41 18.84 56.70 6.91
N LYS A 42 19.90 55.97 6.55
CA LYS A 42 20.19 55.45 5.21
C LYS A 42 20.41 53.93 5.22
N SER A 43 19.68 53.20 6.07
CA SER A 43 19.51 51.76 5.84
C SER A 43 18.56 51.60 4.66
N GLU A 44 19.09 51.37 3.47
CA GLU A 44 18.30 50.76 2.40
C GLU A 44 17.92 49.36 2.90
N THR A 45 16.69 49.20 3.37
CA THR A 45 16.13 47.87 3.66
C THR A 45 15.95 47.18 2.30
N MET A 46 16.98 46.48 1.83
CA MET A 46 16.79 45.54 0.74
C MET A 46 16.11 44.31 1.31
N VAL A 47 14.83 44.11 0.99
CA VAL A 47 14.15 42.84 1.20
C VAL A 47 14.75 41.89 0.18
N CYS A 48 15.65 41.04 0.65
CA CYS A 48 16.38 40.10 -0.18
C CYS A 48 15.91 38.69 0.18
N LEU A 49 15.29 38.02 -0.80
CA LEU A 49 14.83 36.65 -0.65
C LEU A 49 16.01 35.73 -0.82
N THR A 50 16.27 34.84 0.14
CA THR A 50 17.35 33.88 -0.02
C THR A 50 16.91 32.44 0.06
N MET A 51 17.46 31.65 -0.86
CA MET A 51 17.31 30.21 -0.88
C MET A 51 18.67 29.55 -0.68
N MET A 52 18.67 28.60 0.24
CA MET A 52 19.77 27.65 0.42
C MET A 52 19.53 26.47 -0.54
N SER A 53 20.44 26.27 -1.48
CA SER A 53 20.51 25.10 -2.36
C SER A 53 21.83 24.35 -2.12
N GLU A 54 21.97 23.15 -2.71
CA GLU A 54 23.22 22.40 -2.71
C GLU A 54 24.39 23.18 -3.40
N ASP A 55 24.09 24.13 -4.29
CA ASP A 55 25.06 24.85 -5.12
C ASP A 55 25.38 26.29 -4.64
N GLY A 56 24.63 26.82 -3.67
CA GLY A 56 24.84 28.19 -3.19
C GLY A 56 23.63 28.89 -2.55
N LEU A 57 23.93 30.03 -1.90
CA LEU A 57 22.95 31.01 -1.40
C LEU A 57 22.58 31.97 -2.54
N PHE A 58 21.33 31.92 -2.98
CA PHE A 58 20.80 32.84 -3.99
C PHE A 58 20.14 34.04 -3.31
N ILE A 59 20.29 35.25 -3.86
CA ILE A 59 19.71 36.48 -3.30
C ILE A 59 18.87 37.17 -4.39
N TYR A 60 17.55 37.26 -4.19
CA TYR A 60 16.62 37.97 -5.08
C TYR A 60 16.21 39.31 -4.46
N ASN A 61 16.27 40.40 -5.22
CA ASN A 61 15.90 41.74 -4.74
C ASN A 61 14.39 41.96 -4.88
N TYR A 62 13.69 42.26 -3.78
CA TYR A 62 12.29 42.68 -3.78
C TYR A 62 12.21 44.20 -3.56
N GLN A 63 11.80 44.95 -4.58
CA GLN A 63 11.44 46.37 -4.41
C GLN A 63 9.93 46.48 -4.17
N SER A 64 9.52 46.74 -2.93
CA SER A 64 8.16 47.24 -2.67
C SER A 64 8.09 48.68 -3.15
N ALA A 65 7.19 48.97 -4.09
CA ALA A 65 6.95 50.32 -4.57
C ALA A 65 6.29 51.19 -3.48
N GLU A 66 7.06 52.00 -2.76
CA GLU A 66 6.54 53.21 -2.13
C GLU A 66 7.48 54.41 -2.31
N ALA A 67 6.95 55.41 -3.04
CA ALA A 67 7.32 56.81 -3.13
C ALA A 67 8.70 57.19 -3.71
N ALA A 68 8.73 57.40 -5.03
CA ALA A 68 9.60 58.43 -5.63
C ALA A 68 8.76 59.71 -5.86
N PRO A 69 9.21 60.89 -5.42
CA PRO A 69 8.64 62.15 -5.85
C PRO A 69 9.13 62.49 -7.26
N ASP A 70 8.21 62.98 -8.08
CA ASP A 70 8.41 63.49 -9.44
C ASP A 70 9.68 64.36 -9.56
N THR A 71 10.49 64.12 -10.60
CA THR A 71 11.15 65.18 -11.35
C THR A 71 11.44 64.75 -12.79
N GLU A 72 11.16 65.69 -13.70
CA GLU A 72 11.14 65.61 -15.17
C GLU A 72 12.53 65.66 -15.83
N ASP A 73 12.54 65.29 -17.14
CA ASP A 73 13.51 65.63 -18.21
C ASP A 73 14.92 64.99 -18.14
N GLU A 74 15.62 64.56 -19.20
CA GLU A 74 15.66 65.02 -20.60
C GLU A 74 16.45 64.01 -21.51
N ARG A 75 15.93 63.76 -22.73
CA ARG A 75 16.58 63.51 -24.05
C ARG A 75 17.80 62.56 -24.25
N VAL A 76 17.60 61.64 -25.21
CA VAL A 76 18.58 60.88 -26.03
C VAL A 76 19.28 61.79 -27.07
N PRO A 77 20.53 61.48 -27.47
CA PRO A 77 20.78 61.27 -28.90
C PRO A 77 21.74 60.10 -29.26
N GLU A 78 21.48 59.54 -30.45
CA GLU A 78 22.23 58.51 -31.20
C GLU A 78 23.57 59.03 -31.75
N ASP A 79 24.57 58.15 -31.89
CA ASP A 79 25.32 57.88 -33.15
C ASP A 79 26.63 57.07 -32.93
N GLY A 80 26.91 56.11 -33.83
CA GLY A 80 28.27 55.70 -34.21
C GLY A 80 28.60 54.19 -34.18
N VAL A 81 28.48 53.52 -35.34
CA VAL A 81 28.97 52.16 -35.63
C VAL A 81 30.35 52.22 -36.30
N GLU A 82 31.30 51.36 -35.93
CA GLU A 82 32.39 50.88 -36.80
C GLU A 82 32.80 49.41 -36.48
N GLU A 83 32.98 48.64 -37.55
CA GLU A 83 33.38 47.22 -37.75
C GLU A 83 34.84 46.92 -37.31
N ALA A 84 35.40 45.71 -37.17
CA ALA A 84 35.06 44.26 -37.14
C ALA A 84 36.32 43.51 -36.63
N ASP A 85 36.19 42.29 -36.07
CA ASP A 85 36.69 41.00 -36.65
C ASP A 85 36.84 39.87 -35.59
N GLY A 86 36.22 38.71 -35.86
CA GLY A 86 36.66 37.38 -35.40
C GLY A 86 36.02 36.71 -34.16
N GLY A 87 35.10 35.74 -34.39
CA GLY A 87 35.01 34.49 -33.60
C GLY A 87 33.82 34.30 -32.63
N ASP A 88 32.99 33.30 -32.95
CA ASP A 88 32.03 32.53 -32.12
C ASP A 88 30.88 33.22 -31.36
N GLY A 89 29.66 32.75 -31.67
CA GLY A 89 28.47 32.82 -30.81
C GLY A 89 27.44 33.89 -31.22
N PRO A 90 26.12 33.62 -31.09
CA PRO A 90 25.09 34.63 -31.33
C PRO A 90 25.21 35.75 -30.28
N GLU A 91 25.51 36.96 -30.77
CA GLU A 91 25.59 38.19 -29.99
C GLU A 91 24.23 38.60 -29.41
N ILE A 92 24.25 39.02 -28.14
CA ILE A 92 23.13 39.56 -27.36
C ILE A 92 23.12 41.09 -27.55
N PRO A 93 21.96 41.75 -27.77
CA PRO A 93 21.93 43.20 -27.96
C PRO A 93 22.20 43.99 -26.66
N VAL A 94 22.93 45.10 -26.81
CA VAL A 94 23.37 46.02 -25.75
C VAL A 94 22.32 47.13 -25.50
N THR A 95 21.79 47.11 -24.26
CA THR A 95 21.30 48.19 -23.37
C THR A 95 20.49 49.39 -23.88
N ASP A 96 19.26 49.46 -23.39
CA ASP A 96 18.51 50.70 -23.11
C ASP A 96 18.79 51.12 -21.63
N PRO A 97 19.12 52.38 -21.28
CA PRO A 97 19.70 52.72 -19.96
C PRO A 97 18.71 52.93 -18.81
N ASP A 98 17.39 53.00 -19.04
CA ASP A 98 16.42 53.38 -17.98
C ASP A 98 15.68 52.20 -17.32
N TRP A 99 16.16 50.98 -17.55
CA TRP A 99 15.68 49.78 -16.86
C TRP A 99 16.85 49.12 -16.16
N GLY A 100 17.09 49.51 -14.91
CA GLY A 100 18.06 48.89 -14.02
C GLY A 100 17.67 47.46 -13.65
N PHE A 101 17.76 46.53 -14.60
CA PHE A 101 18.02 45.14 -14.28
C PHE A 101 19.40 45.06 -13.66
N ALA A 102 19.46 45.03 -12.33
CA ALA A 102 20.67 44.61 -11.65
C ALA A 102 20.87 43.10 -11.91
N SER A 103 21.59 42.76 -12.96
CA SER A 103 22.13 41.43 -13.21
C SER A 103 23.07 41.05 -12.05
N PHE A 104 22.57 40.37 -11.03
CA PHE A 104 23.42 39.74 -10.01
C PHE A 104 23.82 38.33 -10.43
N GLY A 105 24.62 38.25 -11.49
CA GLY A 105 25.42 37.06 -11.85
C GLY A 105 26.73 36.95 -11.07
N ARG A 106 26.80 37.42 -9.81
CA ARG A 106 28.00 37.28 -8.96
C ARG A 106 27.62 36.82 -7.56
N ARG A 107 28.15 35.65 -7.17
CA ARG A 107 28.17 35.08 -5.81
C ARG A 107 28.35 36.19 -4.76
N VAL A 108 27.33 36.44 -3.92
CA VAL A 108 27.46 37.35 -2.78
C VAL A 108 28.22 36.64 -1.66
N ARG A 109 29.29 37.28 -1.15
CA ARG A 109 30.16 36.71 -0.12
C ARG A 109 29.63 37.07 1.27
N VAL A 110 29.24 36.07 2.04
CA VAL A 110 28.84 36.25 3.44
C VAL A 110 30.05 36.01 4.35
N THR A 111 30.33 36.94 5.27
CA THR A 111 31.42 36.86 6.25
C THR A 111 30.86 36.92 7.67
N GLY A 112 31.33 36.03 8.54
CA GLY A 112 30.89 35.94 9.93
C GLY A 112 31.46 37.06 10.81
N VAL A 113 31.03 37.12 12.07
CA VAL A 113 31.38 38.19 13.04
C VAL A 113 32.89 38.27 13.32
N SER A 114 33.63 37.18 13.09
CA SER A 114 35.10 37.10 13.19
C SER A 114 35.84 37.58 11.93
N GLY A 115 35.13 38.00 10.88
CA GLY A 115 35.70 38.31 9.56
C GLY A 115 36.06 37.06 8.75
N GLN A 116 35.78 35.86 9.27
CA GLN A 116 36.01 34.60 8.59
C GLN A 116 34.90 34.33 7.57
N ARG A 117 35.28 33.78 6.41
CA ARG A 117 34.35 33.37 5.36
C ARG A 117 33.43 32.29 5.92
N LEU A 118 32.11 32.50 5.83
CA LEU A 118 31.14 31.46 6.18
C LEU A 118 30.95 30.55 4.96
N ALA A 119 31.14 29.25 5.13
CA ALA A 119 30.76 28.27 4.14
C ALA A 119 29.25 27.99 4.25
N LEU A 120 28.61 27.53 3.17
CA LEU A 120 27.16 27.23 3.15
C LEU A 120 26.76 26.24 4.25
N GLU A 121 27.65 25.31 4.54
CA GLU A 121 27.56 24.30 5.60
C GLU A 121 27.58 24.88 7.01
N ASP A 122 27.92 26.16 7.22
CA ASP A 122 27.98 26.81 8.54
C ASP A 122 26.65 27.51 8.94
N ILE A 123 25.64 27.54 8.06
CA ILE A 123 24.34 28.19 8.28
C ILE A 123 23.28 27.12 8.54
N TYR A 124 22.94 26.87 9.81
CA TYR A 124 22.00 25.83 10.21
C TYR A 124 20.65 26.40 10.64
N THR A 125 19.55 25.93 10.05
CA THR A 125 18.21 25.91 10.68
C THR A 125 17.86 24.48 11.07
N TYR A 126 17.44 24.28 12.32
CA TYR A 126 17.11 22.97 12.88
C TYR A 126 15.58 22.86 13.03
N PRO A 127 14.92 21.79 12.56
CA PRO A 127 15.42 20.68 11.74
C PRO A 127 15.69 21.07 10.27
N GLN A 128 16.49 20.29 9.53
CA GLN A 128 16.94 20.53 8.14
C GLN A 128 15.79 20.48 7.10
N GLN A 129 14.86 21.43 7.19
CA GLN A 129 13.89 21.69 6.14
C GLN A 129 14.43 22.78 5.23
N LYS A 130 14.30 22.60 3.90
CA LYS A 130 14.47 23.69 2.94
C LYS A 130 13.37 24.72 3.23
N VAL A 131 13.74 25.82 3.87
CA VAL A 131 12.82 26.88 4.30
C VAL A 131 13.08 28.16 3.51
N VAL A 132 12.02 28.91 3.22
CA VAL A 132 12.16 30.22 2.60
C VAL A 132 12.37 31.26 3.70
N VAL A 133 13.47 32.00 3.63
CA VAL A 133 13.85 32.98 4.66
C VAL A 133 14.09 34.37 4.04
N GLU A 134 13.73 35.39 4.81
CA GLU A 134 14.05 36.80 4.60
C GLU A 134 15.36 37.13 5.32
N LEU A 135 16.28 37.81 4.63
CA LEU A 135 17.49 38.38 5.22
C LEU A 135 17.43 39.90 5.25
N VAL A 136 17.80 40.50 6.38
CA VAL A 136 18.01 41.95 6.49
C VAL A 136 19.52 42.21 6.46
N ILE A 137 20.01 42.83 5.40
CA ILE A 137 21.43 43.17 5.24
C ILE A 137 21.63 44.62 5.69
N GLY A 138 22.53 44.83 6.65
CA GLY A 138 22.91 46.16 7.12
C GLY A 138 23.77 46.91 6.10
N PRO A 139 23.93 48.24 6.24
CA PRO A 139 24.66 49.07 5.29
C PRO A 139 26.16 48.75 5.16
N ASP A 140 26.72 47.90 6.03
CA ASP A 140 28.07 47.36 5.92
C ASP A 140 28.15 46.02 5.16
N GLY A 141 27.05 45.59 4.55
CA GLY A 141 26.96 44.34 3.79
C GLY A 141 26.80 43.09 4.65
N LYS A 142 26.61 43.23 5.97
CA LYS A 142 26.42 42.09 6.87
C LYS A 142 24.96 41.74 7.07
N ILE A 143 24.68 40.46 7.23
CA ILE A 143 23.36 39.98 7.63
C ILE A 143 23.14 40.39 9.09
N THR A 144 22.14 41.24 9.31
CA THR A 144 21.73 41.72 10.64
C THR A 144 20.53 40.97 11.19
N ARG A 145 19.71 40.33 10.33
CA ARG A 145 18.59 39.48 10.72
C ARG A 145 18.33 38.40 9.67
N ILE A 146 17.93 37.22 10.15
CA ILE A 146 17.35 36.14 9.36
C ILE A 146 15.97 35.85 9.96
N SER A 147 14.92 35.89 9.16
CA SER A 147 13.55 35.57 9.59
C SER A 147 12.89 34.64 8.58
N GLN A 148 12.18 33.61 9.03
CA GLN A 148 11.40 32.76 8.12
C GLN A 148 10.24 33.57 7.53
N ILE A 149 9.95 33.38 6.25
CA ILE A 149 8.78 34.00 5.61
C ILE A 149 7.52 33.29 6.13
N PRO A 150 6.53 34.03 6.66
CA PRO A 150 5.23 33.45 7.00
C PRO A 150 4.60 32.75 5.78
N ASP A 151 3.97 31.59 5.99
CA ASP A 151 3.29 30.81 4.93
C ASP A 151 4.18 30.32 3.77
N SER A 152 5.49 30.15 4.02
CA SER A 152 6.40 29.49 3.08
C SER A 152 6.05 28.01 2.86
N PHE A 153 6.17 27.51 1.63
CA PHE A 153 5.95 26.10 1.30
C PHE A 153 7.08 25.53 0.43
N ALA A 154 7.26 24.21 0.54
CA ALA A 154 8.07 23.39 -0.36
C ALA A 154 7.22 22.17 -0.76
N LEU A 155 7.09 21.93 -2.06
CA LEU A 155 6.21 20.89 -2.61
C LEU A 155 6.92 20.16 -3.75
N ARG A 156 6.98 18.83 -3.68
CA ARG A 156 7.42 17.98 -4.79
C ARG A 156 6.20 17.25 -5.36
N ALA A 157 5.84 17.53 -6.59
CA ALA A 157 4.60 17.04 -7.18
C ALA A 157 4.60 17.07 -8.71
N GLU A 158 3.64 16.36 -9.30
CA GLU A 158 3.37 16.35 -10.74
C GLU A 158 2.69 17.65 -11.18
N VAL A 159 3.12 18.20 -12.32
CA VAL A 159 2.45 19.33 -12.97
C VAL A 159 1.16 18.84 -13.61
N GLU A 160 0.03 19.38 -13.16
CA GLU A 160 -1.30 18.98 -13.66
C GLU A 160 -1.73 19.78 -14.90
N GLY A 161 -1.13 20.96 -15.10
CA GLY A 161 -1.35 21.82 -16.26
C GLY A 161 -1.16 23.30 -15.92
N ARG A 162 -1.30 24.17 -16.93
CA ARG A 162 -1.18 25.63 -16.77
C ARG A 162 -2.46 26.32 -17.25
N GLN A 163 -3.03 27.20 -16.45
CA GLN A 163 -4.22 27.97 -16.79
C GLN A 163 -4.09 29.41 -16.30
N ASN A 164 -4.40 30.39 -17.16
CA ASN A 164 -4.44 31.82 -16.83
C ASN A 164 -3.20 32.34 -16.05
N GLY A 165 -1.99 31.93 -16.45
CA GLY A 165 -0.74 32.35 -15.79
C GLY A 165 -0.41 31.59 -14.50
N THR A 166 -1.29 30.68 -14.04
CA THR A 166 -1.06 29.81 -12.89
C THR A 166 -0.66 28.40 -13.32
N VAL A 167 0.27 27.77 -12.58
CA VAL A 167 0.65 26.36 -12.71
C VAL A 167 -0.12 25.58 -11.64
N ASN A 168 -0.88 24.57 -12.07
CA ASN A 168 -1.62 23.70 -11.17
C ASN A 168 -0.74 22.53 -10.72
N ILE A 169 -0.56 22.42 -9.41
CA ILE A 169 0.25 21.38 -8.77
C ILE A 169 -0.52 20.91 -7.53
N SER A 170 -0.72 19.60 -7.39
CA SER A 170 -1.46 19.01 -6.26
C SER A 170 -2.86 19.61 -6.04
N GLY A 171 -3.61 19.85 -7.12
CA GLY A 171 -4.95 20.42 -7.08
C GLY A 171 -5.03 21.90 -6.69
N ARG A 172 -3.89 22.60 -6.57
CA ARG A 172 -3.84 24.04 -6.28
C ARG A 172 -3.12 24.79 -7.40
N GLY A 173 -3.67 25.94 -7.78
CA GLY A 173 -3.03 26.85 -8.73
C GLY A 173 -2.05 27.78 -8.03
N TYR A 174 -0.86 27.92 -8.61
CA TYR A 174 0.20 28.79 -8.14
C TYR A 174 0.59 29.80 -9.22
N THR A 175 0.76 31.06 -8.86
CA THR A 175 1.39 32.06 -9.71
C THR A 175 2.91 31.90 -9.69
N THR A 176 3.62 32.47 -10.67
CA THR A 176 5.08 32.49 -10.69
C THR A 176 5.58 33.90 -10.43
N ALA A 177 6.62 34.04 -9.61
CA ALA A 177 7.21 35.35 -9.34
C ALA A 177 7.70 36.02 -10.62
N GLN A 178 7.64 37.35 -10.63
CA GLN A 178 7.90 38.15 -11.82
C GLN A 178 9.31 37.86 -12.38
N GLY A 179 9.38 37.41 -13.64
CA GLY A 179 10.63 37.02 -14.31
C GLY A 179 10.97 35.51 -14.27
N LEU A 180 10.20 34.70 -13.54
CA LEU A 180 10.33 33.23 -13.59
C LEU A 180 9.44 32.65 -14.69
N SER A 181 10.04 31.88 -15.59
CA SER A 181 9.35 31.10 -16.60
C SER A 181 9.85 29.67 -16.59
N PHE A 182 8.92 28.71 -16.66
CA PHE A 182 9.23 27.28 -16.72
C PHE A 182 8.60 26.66 -17.96
N ASP A 183 9.36 25.81 -18.67
CA ASP A 183 8.90 25.00 -19.81
C ASP A 183 8.43 23.61 -19.32
N TRP A 184 7.57 23.61 -18.31
CA TRP A 184 6.99 22.38 -17.78
C TRP A 184 5.75 21.96 -18.55
N GLU A 185 5.63 20.66 -18.74
CA GLU A 185 4.49 20.02 -19.37
C GLU A 185 3.68 19.25 -18.33
N GLN A 186 2.43 18.92 -18.69
CA GLN A 186 1.61 18.04 -17.86
C GLN A 186 2.32 16.68 -17.69
N GLY A 187 2.44 16.23 -16.45
CA GLY A 187 3.15 14.99 -16.12
C GLY A 187 4.62 15.18 -15.71
N ASP A 188 5.18 16.39 -15.82
CA ASP A 188 6.53 16.67 -15.31
C ASP A 188 6.54 16.60 -13.78
N LEU A 189 7.57 15.99 -13.20
CA LEU A 189 7.79 15.99 -11.76
C LEU A 189 8.64 17.20 -11.39
N VAL A 190 8.13 18.08 -10.54
CA VAL A 190 8.80 19.32 -10.16
C VAL A 190 8.92 19.43 -8.64
N GLU A 191 9.94 20.15 -8.18
CA GLU A 191 10.10 20.56 -6.79
C GLU A 191 10.00 22.09 -6.74
N VAL A 192 8.93 22.60 -6.12
CA VAL A 192 8.58 24.03 -6.08
C VAL A 192 8.64 24.60 -4.67
N TYR A 193 9.04 25.86 -4.59
CA TYR A 193 9.17 26.61 -3.35
C TYR A 193 8.54 27.97 -3.51
N GLY A 194 7.81 28.41 -2.50
CA GLY A 194 7.05 29.64 -2.58
C GLY A 194 6.56 30.14 -1.25
N ALA A 195 5.83 31.25 -1.29
CA ALA A 195 5.14 31.82 -0.13
C ALA A 195 3.71 32.19 -0.56
N GLY A 196 2.72 31.83 0.26
CA GLY A 196 1.32 32.05 -0.09
C GLY A 196 0.87 31.22 -1.29
N ASP A 197 0.61 31.87 -2.43
CA ASP A 197 0.19 31.29 -3.71
C ASP A 197 1.17 31.57 -4.87
N GLU A 198 2.35 32.10 -4.57
CA GLU A 198 3.39 32.44 -5.54
C GLU A 198 4.58 31.48 -5.44
N ILE A 199 4.96 30.87 -6.57
CA ILE A 199 6.20 30.09 -6.74
C ILE A 199 7.34 31.07 -6.99
N ILE A 200 8.37 30.93 -6.15
CA ILE A 200 9.54 31.81 -6.12
C ILE A 200 10.77 31.08 -6.65
N TYR A 201 10.76 29.75 -6.62
CA TYR A 201 11.76 28.92 -7.28
C TYR A 201 11.17 27.56 -7.54
N ALA A 202 11.67 26.92 -8.57
CA ALA A 202 11.40 25.54 -8.79
C ALA A 202 12.44 24.90 -9.69
N GLU A 203 12.56 23.59 -9.54
CA GLU A 203 13.38 22.75 -10.40
C GLU A 203 12.57 21.61 -10.99
N LEU A 204 12.89 21.29 -12.25
CA LEU A 204 12.40 20.09 -12.89
C LEU A 204 13.19 18.90 -12.35
N VAL A 205 12.49 17.96 -11.71
CA VAL A 205 13.10 16.75 -11.15
C VAL A 205 13.20 15.68 -12.23
N GLU A 206 12.10 15.42 -12.94
CA GLU A 206 12.06 14.48 -14.06
C GLU A 206 11.08 14.97 -15.13
N LYS A 207 11.43 14.77 -16.41
CA LYS A 207 10.50 15.01 -17.53
C LYS A 207 9.45 13.91 -17.58
N ALA A 208 8.22 14.27 -17.94
CA ALA A 208 7.15 13.33 -18.19
C ALA A 208 7.59 12.28 -19.22
N GLY A 209 7.21 11.02 -19.00
CA GLY A 209 7.21 10.01 -20.04
C GLY A 209 5.83 9.91 -20.68
N THR A 210 5.79 9.44 -21.92
CA THR A 210 4.53 9.24 -22.67
C THR A 210 4.11 7.78 -22.55
N LEU A 211 2.83 7.55 -22.22
CA LEU A 211 2.24 6.23 -22.20
C LEU A 211 1.22 6.12 -23.34
N HIS A 212 1.40 5.15 -24.23
CA HIS A 212 0.48 4.88 -25.33
C HIS A 212 -0.22 3.53 -25.11
N VAL A 213 -1.48 3.58 -24.67
CA VAL A 213 -2.29 2.39 -24.35
C VAL A 213 -3.22 2.07 -25.51
N THR A 214 -3.12 0.84 -26.02
CA THR A 214 -4.01 0.32 -27.07
C THR A 214 -4.81 -0.87 -26.54
N ALA A 215 -5.99 -1.09 -27.09
CA ALA A 215 -6.83 -2.24 -26.73
C ALA A 215 -7.46 -2.88 -27.96
N ASN A 216 -7.73 -4.19 -27.88
CA ASN A 216 -8.46 -4.94 -28.92
C ASN A 216 -9.95 -4.59 -28.99
N VAL A 217 -10.49 -3.86 -28.00
CA VAL A 217 -11.87 -3.34 -27.98
C VAL A 217 -11.82 -1.83 -28.10
N GLU A 218 -12.39 -1.29 -29.17
CA GLU A 218 -12.48 0.15 -29.41
C GLU A 218 -13.31 0.84 -28.32
N GLY A 219 -12.87 2.00 -27.84
CA GLY A 219 -13.56 2.74 -26.78
C GLY A 219 -13.39 2.15 -25.37
N ALA A 220 -12.49 1.19 -25.17
CA ALA A 220 -12.24 0.61 -23.85
C ALA A 220 -11.69 1.66 -22.88
N LYS A 221 -12.29 1.78 -21.69
CA LYS A 221 -11.93 2.78 -20.67
C LYS A 221 -10.58 2.45 -20.05
N VAL A 222 -9.67 3.41 -20.06
CA VAL A 222 -8.30 3.29 -19.53
C VAL A 222 -8.18 4.07 -18.22
N TYR A 223 -7.62 3.39 -17.21
CA TYR A 223 -7.30 3.93 -15.91
C TYR A 223 -5.80 3.76 -15.66
N ILE A 224 -5.14 4.78 -15.11
CA ILE A 224 -3.72 4.77 -14.77
C ILE A 224 -3.59 5.21 -13.31
N ASP A 225 -2.90 4.40 -12.51
CA ASP A 225 -2.78 4.55 -11.05
C ASP A 225 -4.15 4.74 -10.39
N GLY A 226 -5.17 4.04 -10.90
CA GLY A 226 -6.56 4.09 -10.43
C GLY A 226 -7.40 5.28 -10.93
N ALA A 227 -6.80 6.30 -11.55
CA ALA A 227 -7.51 7.45 -12.10
C ALA A 227 -7.97 7.20 -13.55
N TYR A 228 -9.20 7.60 -13.88
CA TYR A 228 -9.71 7.52 -15.26
C TYR A 228 -9.00 8.56 -16.14
N LYS A 229 -8.45 8.12 -17.28
CA LYS A 229 -7.68 9.00 -18.18
C LYS A 229 -8.28 9.12 -19.59
N GLY A 230 -9.19 8.23 -19.97
CA GLY A 230 -9.87 8.28 -21.26
C GLY A 230 -10.21 6.89 -21.80
N GLU A 231 -10.36 6.79 -23.12
CA GLU A 231 -10.67 5.55 -23.83
C GLU A 231 -9.51 5.16 -24.76
N ALA A 232 -9.30 3.85 -24.97
CA ALA A 232 -8.27 3.32 -25.85
C ALA A 232 -8.67 3.47 -27.33
N PRO A 233 -7.74 3.88 -28.22
CA PRO A 233 -6.33 4.18 -27.95
C PRO A 233 -6.14 5.51 -27.19
N LEU A 234 -5.34 5.47 -26.12
CA LEU A 234 -5.08 6.63 -25.25
C LEU A 234 -3.58 6.95 -25.23
N THR A 235 -3.24 8.22 -25.42
CA THR A 235 -1.89 8.75 -25.18
C THR A 235 -1.92 9.73 -24.03
N VAL A 236 -1.06 9.55 -23.04
CA VAL A 236 -0.99 10.44 -21.88
C VAL A 236 0.45 10.62 -21.42
N ASN A 237 0.80 11.84 -21.04
CA ASN A 237 2.06 12.14 -20.37
C ASN A 237 1.87 11.99 -18.85
N THR A 238 2.82 11.35 -18.19
CA THR A 238 2.77 11.11 -16.74
C THR A 238 4.18 11.02 -16.16
N VAL A 239 4.29 11.18 -14.84
CA VAL A 239 5.59 11.07 -14.16
C VAL A 239 6.26 9.72 -14.42
N PRO A 240 7.59 9.68 -14.58
CA PRO A 240 8.32 8.43 -14.73
C PRO A 240 8.17 7.49 -13.53
N GLY A 241 8.32 6.20 -13.78
CA GLY A 241 8.14 5.13 -12.81
C GLY A 241 7.16 4.06 -13.28
N TYR A 242 6.92 3.07 -12.43
CA TYR A 242 5.93 2.04 -12.71
C TYR A 242 4.52 2.60 -12.57
N LYS A 243 3.70 2.34 -13.60
CA LYS A 243 2.31 2.75 -13.69
C LYS A 243 1.41 1.54 -13.74
N ASP A 244 0.40 1.53 -12.88
CA ASP A 244 -0.62 0.48 -12.86
C ASP A 244 -1.74 0.87 -13.84
N ILE A 245 -1.85 0.10 -14.92
CA ILE A 245 -2.76 0.36 -16.03
C ILE A 245 -3.89 -0.65 -15.98
N MET A 246 -5.12 -0.16 -15.95
CA MET A 246 -6.32 -0.98 -15.94
C MET A 246 -7.22 -0.58 -17.08
N VAL A 247 -7.59 -1.54 -17.94
CA VAL A 247 -8.46 -1.32 -19.10
C VAL A 247 -9.76 -2.09 -18.93
N LYS A 248 -10.89 -1.43 -19.20
CA LYS A 248 -12.24 -1.95 -18.99
C LYS A 248 -13.11 -1.74 -20.22
N SER A 249 -13.87 -2.76 -20.58
CA SER A 249 -14.97 -2.63 -21.53
C SER A 249 -16.17 -3.45 -21.07
N PRO A 250 -17.42 -2.99 -21.25
CA PRO A 250 -18.61 -3.75 -20.86
C PRO A 250 -18.64 -5.14 -21.51
N GLY A 251 -18.89 -6.18 -20.71
CA GLY A 251 -18.92 -7.57 -21.18
C GLY A 251 -17.55 -8.24 -21.30
N TYR A 252 -16.45 -7.53 -21.00
CA TYR A 252 -15.09 -8.09 -21.01
C TYR A 252 -14.49 -8.15 -19.60
N ARG A 253 -13.61 -9.12 -19.36
CA ARG A 253 -12.83 -9.22 -18.13
C ARG A 253 -11.89 -8.03 -18.07
N THR A 254 -11.84 -7.36 -16.92
CA THR A 254 -10.91 -6.25 -16.70
C THR A 254 -9.48 -6.76 -16.84
N ALA A 255 -8.70 -6.10 -17.70
CA ALA A 255 -7.28 -6.37 -17.84
C ALA A 255 -6.49 -5.36 -16.99
N ALA A 256 -5.52 -5.84 -16.22
CA ALA A 256 -4.60 -5.03 -15.45
C ALA A 256 -3.17 -5.39 -15.85
N THR A 257 -2.35 -4.39 -16.10
CA THR A 257 -0.93 -4.55 -16.42
C THR A 257 -0.13 -3.43 -15.77
N ARG A 258 1.17 -3.66 -15.60
CA ARG A 258 2.09 -2.64 -15.08
C ARG A 258 3.09 -2.31 -16.18
N ALA A 259 3.27 -1.03 -16.45
CA ALA A 259 4.26 -0.56 -17.41
C ALA A 259 5.26 0.37 -16.74
N LEU A 260 6.53 0.28 -17.12
CA LEU A 260 7.54 1.25 -16.75
C LEU A 260 7.45 2.44 -17.70
N VAL A 261 7.25 3.64 -17.15
CA VAL A 261 7.36 4.90 -17.87
C VAL A 261 8.74 5.47 -17.60
N THR A 262 9.54 5.67 -18.64
CA THR A 262 10.88 6.25 -18.53
C THR A 262 10.82 7.73 -18.88
N SER A 263 11.59 8.55 -18.15
CA SER A 263 11.68 10.00 -18.37
C SER A 263 11.95 10.35 -19.84
N GLY A 264 11.07 11.17 -20.43
CA GLY A 264 11.17 11.63 -21.81
C GLY A 264 11.00 10.57 -22.91
N GLN A 265 10.62 9.32 -22.56
CA GLN A 265 10.41 8.24 -23.54
C GLN A 265 8.93 7.88 -23.67
N SER A 266 8.59 7.24 -24.80
CA SER A 266 7.26 6.69 -25.04
C SER A 266 7.23 5.19 -24.77
N SER A 267 6.34 4.75 -23.88
CA SER A 267 6.08 3.36 -23.55
C SER A 267 4.76 2.90 -24.19
N GLU A 268 4.83 1.87 -25.04
CA GLU A 268 3.64 1.25 -25.63
C GLU A 268 3.10 0.13 -24.74
N VAL A 269 1.78 0.12 -24.54
CA VAL A 269 1.10 -0.85 -23.69
C VAL A 269 -0.11 -1.42 -24.44
N PRO A 270 0.08 -2.52 -25.20
CA PRO A 270 -1.03 -3.24 -25.82
C PRO A 270 -1.77 -4.08 -24.77
N VAL A 271 -3.09 -3.94 -24.72
CA VAL A 271 -3.95 -4.65 -23.75
C VAL A 271 -5.01 -5.48 -24.47
N GLU A 272 -5.03 -6.78 -24.17
CA GLU A 272 -6.04 -7.69 -24.70
C GLU A 272 -7.15 -7.93 -23.67
N LEU A 273 -8.38 -7.56 -24.02
CA LEU A 273 -9.58 -7.81 -23.25
C LEU A 273 -10.25 -9.10 -23.73
N VAL A 274 -10.59 -9.96 -22.76
CA VAL A 274 -11.26 -11.25 -23.01
C VAL A 274 -12.75 -11.11 -22.72
N LEU A 275 -13.59 -11.47 -23.69
CA LEU A 275 -15.06 -11.44 -23.53
C LEU A 275 -15.48 -12.43 -22.43
N VAL A 276 -16.37 -12.00 -21.54
CA VAL A 276 -16.92 -12.85 -20.47
C VAL A 276 -18.09 -13.65 -21.04
N THR A 277 -18.03 -14.99 -20.96
CA THR A 277 -19.09 -15.90 -21.43
C THR A 277 -19.38 -16.99 -20.40
N GLY A 278 -20.59 -17.54 -20.41
CA GLY A 278 -20.93 -18.83 -19.81
C GLY A 278 -21.40 -19.82 -20.88
N THR A 279 -21.40 -21.11 -20.54
CA THR A 279 -21.78 -22.19 -21.46
C THR A 279 -23.13 -22.76 -21.06
N LEU A 280 -24.09 -22.82 -21.97
CA LEU A 280 -25.38 -23.46 -21.77
C LEU A 280 -25.43 -24.78 -22.54
N GLU A 281 -25.59 -25.89 -21.82
CA GLU A 281 -25.78 -27.21 -22.43
C GLU A 281 -27.26 -27.57 -22.42
N VAL A 282 -27.90 -27.63 -23.58
CA VAL A 282 -29.33 -27.94 -23.71
C VAL A 282 -29.53 -29.33 -24.27
N THR A 283 -30.31 -30.16 -23.57
CA THR A 283 -30.68 -31.52 -23.97
C THR A 283 -32.20 -31.71 -23.91
N SER A 284 -32.74 -32.66 -24.69
CA SER A 284 -34.17 -33.00 -24.61
C SER A 284 -34.46 -34.48 -24.80
N ASN A 285 -35.65 -34.89 -24.36
CA ASN A 285 -36.23 -36.20 -24.64
C ASN A 285 -37.63 -36.04 -25.28
N PRO A 286 -37.86 -36.50 -26.53
CA PRO A 286 -36.86 -37.06 -27.46
C PRO A 286 -35.81 -36.01 -27.91
N PRO A 287 -34.60 -36.45 -28.33
CA PRO A 287 -33.56 -35.56 -28.87
C PRO A 287 -33.94 -35.01 -30.26
N GLY A 288 -33.19 -34.01 -30.74
CA GLY A 288 -33.42 -33.37 -32.03
C GLY A 288 -34.52 -32.30 -32.02
N ALA A 289 -34.70 -31.62 -30.90
CA ALA A 289 -35.57 -30.45 -30.80
C ALA A 289 -34.79 -29.17 -31.15
N ASP A 290 -35.39 -28.26 -31.90
CA ASP A 290 -34.83 -26.94 -32.19
C ASP A 290 -34.77 -26.11 -30.90
N VAL A 291 -33.61 -25.50 -30.63
CA VAL A 291 -33.32 -24.69 -29.43
C VAL A 291 -33.22 -23.23 -29.82
N PHE A 292 -34.07 -22.40 -29.22
CA PHE A 292 -34.05 -20.96 -29.37
C PHE A 292 -33.61 -20.31 -28.06
N VAL A 293 -32.71 -19.33 -28.13
CA VAL A 293 -32.31 -18.50 -26.99
C VAL A 293 -32.68 -17.05 -27.31
N ASN A 294 -33.48 -16.41 -26.46
CA ASN A 294 -34.01 -15.07 -26.68
C ASN A 294 -34.64 -14.90 -28.09
N HIS A 295 -35.40 -15.92 -28.51
CA HIS A 295 -36.09 -16.01 -29.82
C HIS A 295 -35.18 -16.24 -31.05
N GLU A 296 -33.88 -16.45 -30.87
CA GLU A 296 -32.95 -16.76 -31.95
C GLU A 296 -32.59 -18.25 -31.97
N LEU A 297 -32.66 -18.91 -33.12
CA LEU A 297 -32.32 -20.33 -33.27
C LEU A 297 -30.81 -20.53 -33.07
N LYS A 298 -30.42 -21.36 -32.08
CA LYS A 298 -29.02 -21.64 -31.73
C LYS A 298 -28.56 -23.06 -32.05
N GLY A 299 -29.46 -23.95 -32.45
CA GLY A 299 -29.15 -25.32 -32.89
C GLY A 299 -30.23 -26.32 -32.49
N THR A 300 -29.90 -27.62 -32.50
CA THR A 300 -30.81 -28.72 -32.12
C THR A 300 -30.25 -29.54 -30.96
N THR A 301 -31.09 -30.00 -30.04
CA THR A 301 -30.66 -30.79 -28.88
C THR A 301 -30.04 -32.15 -29.28
N PRO A 302 -28.94 -32.58 -28.64
CA PRO A 302 -28.15 -31.86 -27.64
C PRO A 302 -27.25 -30.77 -28.28
N VAL A 303 -27.17 -29.59 -27.65
CA VAL A 303 -26.35 -28.45 -28.12
C VAL A 303 -25.66 -27.74 -26.96
N SER A 304 -24.44 -27.24 -27.20
CA SER A 304 -23.68 -26.40 -26.27
C SER A 304 -23.55 -25.00 -26.86
N ILE A 305 -23.98 -23.98 -26.13
CA ILE A 305 -24.12 -22.59 -26.61
C ILE A 305 -23.35 -21.66 -25.68
N GLN A 306 -22.41 -20.87 -26.20
CA GLN A 306 -21.76 -19.81 -25.43
C GLN A 306 -22.60 -18.54 -25.44
N LEU A 307 -22.87 -18.00 -24.25
CA LEU A 307 -23.72 -16.82 -24.06
C LEU A 307 -23.06 -15.84 -23.09
N PRO A 308 -23.29 -14.53 -23.22
CA PRO A 308 -22.95 -13.57 -22.18
C PRO A 308 -23.64 -13.93 -20.85
N PRO A 309 -23.02 -13.66 -19.69
CA PRO A 309 -23.66 -13.87 -18.40
C PRO A 309 -24.90 -12.99 -18.26
N GLY A 310 -25.99 -13.54 -17.75
CA GLY A 310 -27.25 -12.83 -17.62
C GLY A 310 -28.47 -13.73 -17.81
N ASP A 311 -29.64 -13.12 -17.65
CA ASP A 311 -30.91 -13.82 -17.83
C ASP A 311 -31.18 -14.06 -19.31
N CYS A 312 -31.54 -15.29 -19.65
CA CYS A 312 -31.97 -15.65 -20.99
C CYS A 312 -33.21 -16.54 -20.94
N GLN A 313 -34.05 -16.41 -21.96
CA GLN A 313 -35.19 -17.30 -22.18
C GLN A 313 -34.78 -18.34 -23.23
N VAL A 314 -34.86 -19.61 -22.85
CA VAL A 314 -34.59 -20.74 -23.72
C VAL A 314 -35.91 -21.42 -24.04
N SER A 315 -36.20 -21.63 -25.32
CA SER A 315 -37.35 -22.43 -25.76
C SER A 315 -36.91 -23.58 -26.66
N VAL A 316 -37.57 -24.72 -26.51
CA VAL A 316 -37.36 -25.90 -27.33
C VAL A 316 -38.63 -26.26 -28.08
N GLU A 317 -38.49 -26.54 -29.37
CA GLU A 317 -39.60 -26.86 -30.27
C GLU A 317 -39.27 -28.13 -31.06
N LYS A 318 -40.25 -29.03 -31.20
CA LYS A 318 -40.10 -30.23 -32.00
C LYS A 318 -41.44 -30.56 -32.67
N PRO A 319 -41.49 -30.78 -34.00
CA PRO A 319 -42.74 -31.10 -34.68
C PRO A 319 -43.49 -32.27 -34.03
N GLY A 320 -44.78 -32.08 -33.76
CA GLY A 320 -45.64 -33.07 -33.09
C GLY A 320 -45.53 -33.12 -31.56
N TYR A 321 -44.80 -32.18 -30.94
CA TYR A 321 -44.66 -32.05 -29.49
C TYR A 321 -44.96 -30.61 -29.05
N TYR A 322 -45.52 -30.46 -27.85
CA TYR A 322 -45.75 -29.13 -27.29
C TYR A 322 -44.42 -28.41 -27.01
N SER A 323 -44.31 -27.15 -27.46
CA SER A 323 -43.15 -26.30 -27.16
C SER A 323 -42.98 -26.09 -25.65
N ARG A 324 -41.73 -26.03 -25.17
CA ARG A 324 -41.41 -25.71 -23.77
C ARG A 324 -40.45 -24.54 -23.68
N LYS A 325 -40.60 -23.75 -22.61
CA LYS A 325 -39.74 -22.61 -22.30
C LYS A 325 -39.18 -22.73 -20.89
N ALA A 326 -37.98 -22.21 -20.68
CA ALA A 326 -37.35 -22.00 -19.38
C ALA A 326 -36.64 -20.65 -19.39
N SER A 327 -36.69 -19.95 -18.26
CA SER A 327 -35.87 -18.76 -18.03
C SER A 327 -34.78 -19.17 -17.05
N LEU A 328 -33.53 -18.85 -17.37
CA LEU A 328 -32.41 -19.10 -16.48
C LEU A 328 -31.40 -17.97 -16.58
N ARG A 329 -30.52 -17.91 -15.58
CA ARG A 329 -29.38 -17.00 -15.58
C ARG A 329 -28.12 -17.78 -15.94
N VAL A 330 -27.48 -17.41 -17.04
CA VAL A 330 -26.16 -17.94 -17.40
C VAL A 330 -25.12 -17.28 -16.50
N ALA A 331 -24.43 -18.08 -15.70
CA ALA A 331 -23.33 -17.61 -14.86
C ALA A 331 -22.00 -17.59 -15.63
N GLN A 332 -21.13 -16.64 -15.29
CA GLN A 332 -19.81 -16.49 -15.88
C GLN A 332 -18.96 -17.76 -15.69
N ASP A 333 -18.20 -18.15 -16.72
CA ASP A 333 -17.23 -19.27 -16.72
C ASP A 333 -17.81 -20.61 -16.23
N THR A 334 -19.14 -20.75 -16.27
CA THR A 334 -19.87 -21.89 -15.74
C THR A 334 -20.63 -22.58 -16.86
N THR A 335 -20.62 -23.92 -16.86
CA THR A 335 -21.52 -24.71 -17.70
C THR A 335 -22.82 -24.97 -16.98
N THR A 336 -23.92 -24.43 -17.51
CA THR A 336 -25.27 -24.63 -16.97
C THR A 336 -25.99 -25.70 -17.80
N PRO A 337 -26.26 -26.90 -17.24
CA PRO A 337 -27.04 -27.91 -17.93
C PRO A 337 -28.54 -27.60 -17.85
N LEU A 338 -29.24 -27.76 -18.96
CA LEU A 338 -30.69 -27.58 -19.07
C LEU A 338 -31.30 -28.75 -19.84
N HIS A 339 -32.23 -29.47 -19.19
CA HIS A 339 -32.89 -30.63 -19.77
C HIS A 339 -34.40 -30.39 -19.94
N PHE A 340 -34.94 -30.76 -21.11
CA PHE A 340 -36.37 -30.68 -21.41
C PHE A 340 -36.99 -32.04 -21.75
N SER A 341 -38.07 -32.39 -21.06
CA SER A 341 -38.94 -33.52 -21.44
C SER A 341 -40.14 -33.00 -22.24
N LEU A 342 -40.24 -33.39 -23.52
CA LEU A 342 -41.30 -32.97 -24.42
C LEU A 342 -42.46 -33.97 -24.41
N VAL A 343 -43.68 -33.44 -24.55
CA VAL A 343 -44.92 -34.24 -24.56
C VAL A 343 -45.54 -34.16 -25.95
N GLU A 344 -45.94 -35.30 -26.51
CA GLU A 344 -46.58 -35.36 -27.84
C GLU A 344 -47.91 -34.62 -27.86
N GLU A 345 -48.14 -33.88 -28.94
CA GLU A 345 -49.45 -33.32 -29.25
C GLU A 345 -50.34 -34.45 -29.78
N SER A 346 -51.26 -34.96 -28.96
CA SER A 346 -52.19 -35.98 -29.40
C SER A 346 -53.09 -35.44 -30.51
N SER A 347 -53.02 -36.08 -31.69
CA SER A 347 -53.91 -35.78 -32.81
C SER A 347 -55.36 -36.09 -32.44
N GLY A 348 -56.20 -35.06 -32.45
CA GLY A 348 -57.65 -35.20 -32.32
C GLY A 348 -58.27 -35.95 -33.50
N ILE A 349 -58.56 -37.24 -33.27
CA ILE A 349 -59.73 -38.03 -33.70
C ILE A 349 -60.55 -37.49 -34.89
N THR A 350 -60.45 -38.19 -36.03
CA THR A 350 -61.55 -38.39 -36.99
C THR A 350 -62.03 -39.84 -36.91
N GLY A 351 -63.33 -40.08 -36.70
CA GLY A 351 -63.96 -41.37 -37.00
C GLY A 351 -64.98 -41.85 -35.96
N ILE A 352 -66.21 -42.02 -36.43
CA ILE A 352 -67.45 -42.32 -35.69
C ILE A 352 -67.62 -43.86 -35.57
N GLY A 353 -68.09 -44.35 -34.42
CA GLY A 353 -69.07 -45.47 -34.38
C GLY A 353 -68.77 -46.72 -33.52
N GLY A 354 -69.54 -46.88 -32.42
CA GLY A 354 -70.00 -48.14 -31.79
C GLY A 354 -68.96 -49.00 -31.04
N LEU A 355 -69.15 -49.50 -29.81
CA LEU A 355 -70.35 -49.93 -29.08
C LEU A 355 -70.16 -49.71 -27.56
N THR A 356 -71.28 -49.46 -26.87
CA THR A 356 -71.50 -49.27 -25.42
C THR A 356 -70.85 -50.28 -24.47
N PRO A 357 -70.51 -49.84 -23.24
CA PRO A 357 -71.22 -50.30 -22.03
C PRO A 357 -71.76 -49.12 -21.20
N GLY A 358 -72.90 -49.33 -20.54
CA GLY A 358 -73.78 -48.26 -20.08
C GLY A 358 -73.76 -47.85 -18.60
N LEU A 359 -74.37 -46.67 -18.39
CA LEU A 359 -75.13 -46.19 -17.21
C LEU A 359 -74.35 -45.93 -15.90
N PRO A 360 -74.82 -45.00 -15.05
CA PRO A 360 -74.27 -43.64 -15.00
C PRO A 360 -73.57 -43.33 -13.66
N SER A 361 -72.63 -42.39 -13.66
CA SER A 361 -72.37 -41.58 -12.48
C SER A 361 -73.09 -40.24 -12.66
N GLN A 362 -74.40 -40.24 -12.35
CA GLN A 362 -75.06 -38.99 -12.00
C GLN A 362 -74.29 -38.42 -10.79
N GLU A 363 -73.62 -37.28 -10.95
CA GLU A 363 -73.55 -36.39 -9.78
C GLU A 363 -75.00 -36.22 -9.31
N PRO A 364 -75.30 -36.45 -8.03
CA PRO A 364 -76.65 -36.19 -7.55
C PRO A 364 -76.98 -34.75 -7.92
N GLN A 365 -78.05 -34.55 -8.71
CA GLN A 365 -78.66 -33.24 -8.93
C GLN A 365 -79.27 -32.81 -7.59
N ILE A 366 -78.40 -32.39 -6.67
CA ILE A 366 -78.80 -31.81 -5.39
C ILE A 366 -79.30 -30.42 -5.74
N SER A 367 -80.62 -30.25 -5.75
CA SER A 367 -81.26 -28.96 -5.92
C SER A 367 -80.80 -28.01 -4.81
N GLY A 368 -80.19 -26.89 -5.17
CA GLY A 368 -79.69 -25.89 -4.23
C GLY A 368 -78.59 -25.02 -4.85
N THR A 369 -78.21 -23.97 -4.14
CA THR A 369 -77.11 -23.08 -4.56
C THR A 369 -75.80 -23.65 -4.02
N ARG A 370 -74.82 -23.85 -4.90
CA ARG A 370 -73.45 -24.20 -4.47
C ARG A 370 -72.79 -22.94 -3.93
N VAL A 371 -72.32 -23.03 -2.70
CA VAL A 371 -71.71 -21.92 -1.97
C VAL A 371 -70.41 -22.35 -1.32
N THR A 372 -69.43 -21.45 -1.27
CA THR A 372 -68.20 -21.60 -0.51
C THR A 372 -68.38 -20.94 0.85
N VAL A 373 -68.07 -21.65 1.93
CA VAL A 373 -68.15 -21.14 3.29
C VAL A 373 -67.03 -20.13 3.50
N LEU A 374 -67.38 -18.95 4.02
CA LEU A 374 -66.42 -17.92 4.43
C LEU A 374 -66.23 -17.95 5.95
N ASP A 375 -67.30 -18.15 6.71
CA ASP A 375 -67.26 -18.35 8.16
C ASP A 375 -68.56 -19.00 8.67
N TYR A 376 -68.51 -19.62 9.84
CA TYR A 376 -69.70 -20.07 10.58
C TYR A 376 -69.54 -19.76 12.06
N ASP A 377 -70.44 -18.94 12.60
CA ASP A 377 -70.53 -18.66 14.04
C ASP A 377 -71.52 -19.66 14.68
N PRO A 378 -71.05 -20.59 15.54
CA PRO A 378 -71.91 -21.59 16.17
C PRO A 378 -72.87 -21.00 17.20
N ASP A 379 -72.54 -19.86 17.82
CA ASP A 379 -73.38 -19.23 18.85
C ASP A 379 -74.57 -18.49 18.23
N SER A 380 -74.31 -17.69 17.19
CA SER A 380 -75.37 -16.99 16.44
C SER A 380 -76.00 -17.85 15.34
N ARG A 381 -75.39 -18.99 15.00
CA ARG A 381 -75.75 -19.88 13.88
C ARG A 381 -75.84 -19.17 12.54
N VAL A 382 -75.00 -18.17 12.34
CA VAL A 382 -74.89 -17.43 11.07
C VAL A 382 -73.77 -18.04 10.24
N LEU A 383 -74.14 -18.47 9.04
CA LEU A 383 -73.24 -18.98 8.01
C LEU A 383 -72.99 -17.88 6.97
N GLU A 384 -71.75 -17.40 6.89
CA GLU A 384 -71.31 -16.48 5.85
C GLU A 384 -70.81 -17.28 4.66
N VAL A 385 -71.38 -17.02 3.47
CA VAL A 385 -71.07 -17.79 2.27
C VAL A 385 -70.85 -16.92 1.05
N MET A 386 -70.18 -17.49 0.07
CA MET A 386 -69.99 -16.94 -1.26
C MET A 386 -70.65 -17.84 -2.30
N ASP A 387 -71.54 -17.31 -3.13
CA ASP A 387 -72.14 -18.09 -4.21
C ASP A 387 -71.27 -18.14 -5.48
N SER A 388 -71.71 -18.93 -6.47
CA SER A 388 -71.04 -19.06 -7.78
C SER A 388 -70.91 -17.76 -8.59
N GLY A 389 -71.71 -16.73 -8.26
CA GLY A 389 -71.64 -15.39 -8.85
C GLY A 389 -70.70 -14.43 -8.10
N ARG A 390 -70.00 -14.91 -7.07
CA ARG A 390 -69.18 -14.13 -6.15
C ARG A 390 -69.98 -13.09 -5.35
N VAL A 391 -71.23 -13.39 -5.02
CA VAL A 391 -72.05 -12.60 -4.08
C VAL A 391 -71.94 -13.16 -2.66
N GLN A 392 -71.52 -12.33 -1.72
CA GLN A 392 -71.49 -12.68 -0.30
C GLN A 392 -72.89 -12.61 0.30
N SER A 393 -73.28 -13.63 1.06
CA SER A 393 -74.56 -13.71 1.76
C SER A 393 -74.38 -14.22 3.18
N LYS A 394 -75.22 -13.76 4.10
CA LYS A 394 -75.33 -14.32 5.45
C LYS A 394 -76.61 -15.14 5.55
N LEU A 395 -76.48 -16.39 5.94
CA LEU A 395 -77.58 -17.34 6.05
C LEU A 395 -77.74 -17.75 7.52
N VAL A 396 -78.97 -17.80 8.02
CA VAL A 396 -79.23 -18.31 9.38
C VAL A 396 -79.47 -19.80 9.29
N VAL A 397 -78.74 -20.60 10.07
CA VAL A 397 -78.88 -22.05 10.14
C VAL A 397 -79.80 -22.42 11.31
N PRO A 398 -81.05 -22.86 11.10
CA PRO A 398 -81.95 -23.28 12.18
C PRO A 398 -81.41 -24.49 12.96
N LYS A 399 -81.80 -24.63 14.24
CA LYS A 399 -81.25 -25.64 15.18
C LYS A 399 -81.42 -27.09 14.71
N ASP A 400 -82.49 -27.35 13.98
CA ASP A 400 -82.97 -28.64 13.52
C ASP A 400 -82.41 -29.06 12.15
N VAL A 401 -81.69 -28.18 11.45
CA VAL A 401 -81.15 -28.48 10.12
C VAL A 401 -79.84 -29.25 10.22
N PRO A 402 -79.78 -30.53 9.80
CA PRO A 402 -78.54 -31.29 9.79
C PRO A 402 -77.65 -30.90 8.61
N LEU A 403 -76.33 -31.02 8.78
CA LEU A 403 -75.38 -30.92 7.68
C LEU A 403 -75.11 -32.33 7.12
N GLU A 404 -75.69 -32.62 5.96
CA GLU A 404 -75.50 -33.91 5.27
C GLU A 404 -74.17 -33.94 4.52
N THR A 405 -73.59 -35.13 4.27
CA THR A 405 -72.43 -35.30 3.38
C THR A 405 -72.83 -36.05 2.12
N VAL A 406 -72.07 -35.90 1.03
CA VAL A 406 -72.33 -36.60 -0.26
C VAL A 406 -72.36 -38.14 -0.10
N SER A 407 -71.64 -38.67 0.89
CA SER A 407 -71.63 -40.10 1.25
C SER A 407 -72.80 -40.54 2.15
N SER A 408 -73.87 -39.74 2.26
CA SER A 408 -75.04 -39.99 3.11
C SER A 408 -74.75 -40.05 4.63
N GLY A 409 -73.64 -39.44 5.07
CA GLY A 409 -73.30 -39.22 6.47
C GLY A 409 -73.81 -37.88 7.00
N ARG A 410 -73.55 -37.60 8.29
CA ARG A 410 -73.79 -36.28 8.91
C ARG A 410 -72.47 -35.68 9.37
N ALA A 411 -72.27 -34.40 9.09
CA ALA A 411 -71.20 -33.58 9.64
C ALA A 411 -71.73 -32.67 10.75
N LEU A 412 -70.82 -32.17 11.59
CA LEU A 412 -71.15 -31.18 12.61
C LEU A 412 -70.95 -29.78 12.02
N TRP A 413 -71.94 -28.90 12.20
CA TRP A 413 -71.85 -27.50 11.77
C TRP A 413 -70.65 -26.78 12.38
N ASP A 414 -70.36 -27.04 13.66
CA ASP A 414 -69.22 -26.45 14.39
C ASP A 414 -67.85 -26.99 13.93
N LYS A 415 -67.83 -27.90 12.94
CA LYS A 415 -66.62 -28.44 12.30
C LYS A 415 -66.50 -28.01 10.84
N VAL A 416 -67.37 -27.14 10.35
CA VAL A 416 -67.27 -26.54 9.02
C VAL A 416 -66.14 -25.52 9.04
N LEU A 417 -65.27 -25.58 8.05
CA LEU A 417 -64.11 -24.69 7.92
C LEU A 417 -64.30 -23.70 6.76
N PRO A 418 -63.73 -22.48 6.86
CA PRO A 418 -63.66 -21.55 5.74
C PRO A 418 -63.02 -22.20 4.49
N GLY A 419 -63.62 -21.99 3.33
CA GLY A 419 -63.25 -22.57 2.03
C GLY A 419 -64.00 -23.83 1.63
N GLU A 420 -64.72 -24.48 2.56
CA GLU A 420 -65.47 -25.70 2.27
C GLU A 420 -66.69 -25.38 1.40
N GLU A 421 -67.13 -26.31 0.56
CA GLU A 421 -68.27 -26.06 -0.32
C GLU A 421 -69.50 -26.84 0.15
N LEU A 422 -70.62 -26.14 0.19
CA LEU A 422 -71.93 -26.66 0.52
C LEU A 422 -72.87 -26.45 -0.67
N ILE A 423 -73.86 -27.34 -0.81
CA ILE A 423 -75.07 -27.06 -1.56
C ILE A 423 -76.15 -26.73 -0.53
N VAL A 424 -76.67 -25.50 -0.57
CA VAL A 424 -77.67 -25.00 0.36
C VAL A 424 -78.99 -24.70 -0.36
N VAL A 425 -80.10 -25.08 0.28
CA VAL A 425 -81.45 -24.63 -0.08
C VAL A 425 -81.86 -23.61 0.96
N THR A 426 -82.23 -22.41 0.51
CA THR A 426 -82.59 -21.30 1.38
C THR A 426 -84.05 -20.92 1.18
N SER A 427 -84.71 -20.57 2.28
CA SER A 427 -86.03 -19.95 2.23
C SER A 427 -85.95 -18.52 1.67
N ALA A 428 -87.09 -17.97 1.26
CA ALA A 428 -87.19 -16.55 0.86
C ALA A 428 -86.78 -15.56 1.96
N SER A 429 -86.72 -16.00 3.22
CA SER A 429 -86.28 -15.21 4.38
C SER A 429 -84.81 -15.43 4.75
N GLY A 430 -84.03 -16.13 3.92
CA GLY A 430 -82.59 -16.33 4.11
C GLY A 430 -82.21 -17.40 5.14
N HIS A 431 -83.15 -18.24 5.56
CA HIS A 431 -82.86 -19.37 6.44
C HIS A 431 -82.45 -20.58 5.62
N VAL A 432 -81.45 -21.34 6.09
CA VAL A 432 -81.06 -22.60 5.47
C VAL A 432 -82.14 -23.64 5.79
N GLU A 433 -82.75 -24.24 4.76
CA GLU A 433 -83.73 -25.33 4.91
C GLU A 433 -83.06 -26.70 4.76
N LYS A 434 -82.04 -26.79 3.90
CA LYS A 434 -81.23 -27.99 3.70
C LYS A 434 -79.79 -27.61 3.36
N ALA A 435 -78.82 -28.34 3.90
CA ALA A 435 -77.41 -28.19 3.55
C ALA A 435 -76.73 -29.54 3.35
N THR A 436 -76.00 -29.66 2.25
CA THR A 436 -75.15 -30.83 1.96
C THR A 436 -73.72 -30.37 1.73
N LYS A 437 -72.79 -30.85 2.52
CA LYS A 437 -71.35 -30.64 2.35
C LYS A 437 -70.85 -31.46 1.17
N VAL A 438 -70.39 -30.75 0.13
CA VAL A 438 -69.93 -31.34 -1.14
C VAL A 438 -68.42 -31.31 -1.30
N TYR A 439 -67.72 -30.47 -0.52
CA TYR A 439 -66.26 -30.42 -0.49
C TYR A 439 -65.76 -30.20 0.94
N SER A 440 -64.64 -30.84 1.28
CA SER A 440 -63.88 -30.60 2.51
C SER A 440 -62.42 -30.53 2.15
N HIS A 441 -61.66 -29.62 2.76
CA HIS A 441 -60.22 -29.59 2.56
C HIS A 441 -59.58 -30.82 3.19
N THR A 442 -58.66 -31.44 2.46
CA THR A 442 -57.83 -32.54 2.95
C THR A 442 -56.38 -32.12 3.16
N PHE A 443 -56.04 -30.90 2.74
CA PHE A 443 -54.73 -30.28 2.92
C PHE A 443 -54.87 -28.93 3.62
N THR A 444 -53.96 -28.65 4.54
CA THR A 444 -53.81 -27.33 5.17
C THR A 444 -52.33 -27.06 5.42
N ALA A 445 -51.87 -25.89 5.02
CA ALA A 445 -50.54 -25.39 5.33
C ALA A 445 -50.67 -24.01 5.99
N ARG A 446 -50.04 -23.85 7.15
CA ARG A 446 -50.08 -22.62 7.93
C ARG A 446 -48.67 -22.13 8.20
N GLY A 447 -48.46 -20.82 8.09
CA GLY A 447 -47.20 -20.19 8.45
C GLY A 447 -47.00 -18.85 7.73
N LYS A 448 -45.83 -18.27 7.94
CA LYS A 448 -45.42 -17.06 7.21
C LYS A 448 -45.21 -17.38 5.73
N LEU A 449 -45.66 -16.52 4.84
CA LEU A 449 -45.42 -16.62 3.41
C LEU A 449 -44.00 -16.13 3.09
N PHE A 450 -43.05 -17.02 2.79
CA PHE A 450 -41.66 -16.64 2.55
C PHE A 450 -41.36 -16.24 1.11
N ALA A 451 -42.08 -16.80 0.14
CA ALA A 451 -41.92 -16.46 -1.26
C ALA A 451 -43.21 -16.70 -2.03
N LYS A 452 -43.42 -15.90 -3.09
CA LYS A 452 -44.56 -16.01 -3.99
C LYS A 452 -44.11 -15.82 -5.43
N ASP A 453 -44.53 -16.73 -6.30
CA ASP A 453 -44.32 -16.64 -7.74
C ASP A 453 -45.63 -16.97 -8.46
N GLY A 454 -46.33 -15.94 -8.94
CA GLY A 454 -47.66 -16.05 -9.53
C GLY A 454 -48.66 -16.73 -8.58
N GLN A 455 -49.07 -17.96 -8.93
CA GLN A 455 -49.99 -18.79 -8.15
C GLN A 455 -49.30 -19.67 -7.09
N VAL A 456 -47.98 -19.72 -7.06
CA VAL A 456 -47.24 -20.54 -6.10
C VAL A 456 -46.95 -19.74 -4.84
N LEU A 457 -47.32 -20.30 -3.68
CA LEU A 457 -47.01 -19.81 -2.34
C LEU A 457 -46.02 -20.77 -1.66
N ASN A 458 -44.99 -20.25 -1.00
CA ASN A 458 -44.11 -21.04 -0.15
C ASN A 458 -44.33 -20.66 1.32
N ILE A 459 -44.91 -21.57 2.10
CA ILE A 459 -45.48 -21.26 3.41
C ILE A 459 -44.76 -22.02 4.52
N GLY A 460 -44.40 -21.30 5.58
CA GLY A 460 -43.86 -21.83 6.84
C GLY A 460 -42.42 -22.34 6.72
N ASP A 461 -41.84 -22.70 7.87
CA ASP A 461 -40.42 -23.08 8.02
C ASP A 461 -40.00 -24.26 7.15
N GLY A 462 -40.95 -25.13 6.79
CA GLY A 462 -40.74 -26.26 5.87
C GLY A 462 -40.78 -25.89 4.38
N TRP A 463 -40.95 -24.61 4.03
CA TRP A 463 -41.07 -24.15 2.63
C TRP A 463 -42.13 -24.92 1.84
N THR A 464 -43.30 -25.10 2.46
CA THR A 464 -44.37 -25.91 1.86
C THR A 464 -44.87 -25.21 0.60
N ARG A 465 -44.59 -25.79 -0.56
CA ARG A 465 -45.01 -25.27 -1.85
C ARG A 465 -46.50 -25.54 -2.06
N CYS A 466 -47.27 -24.49 -2.28
CA CYS A 466 -48.71 -24.50 -2.38
C CYS A 466 -49.15 -23.81 -3.68
N PHE A 467 -49.86 -24.48 -4.58
CA PHE A 467 -50.34 -23.92 -5.85
C PHE A 467 -51.79 -23.44 -5.71
N MET A 468 -52.02 -22.15 -5.90
CA MET A 468 -53.34 -21.52 -5.89
C MET A 468 -54.09 -21.83 -7.18
N SER A 469 -55.27 -22.43 -7.04
CA SER A 469 -56.18 -22.64 -8.14
C SER A 469 -56.67 -21.31 -8.72
N PRO A 470 -57.04 -21.24 -10.02
CA PRO A 470 -57.44 -19.98 -10.68
C PRO A 470 -58.57 -19.20 -10.00
N ASN A 471 -59.41 -19.87 -9.23
CA ASN A 471 -60.54 -19.29 -8.50
C ASN A 471 -60.35 -19.26 -6.99
N VAL A 472 -59.09 -19.32 -6.50
CA VAL A 472 -58.78 -19.22 -5.07
C VAL A 472 -59.46 -18.00 -4.46
N LEU A 473 -60.09 -18.17 -3.30
CA LEU A 473 -60.58 -17.06 -2.49
C LEU A 473 -59.55 -16.74 -1.42
N ILE A 474 -59.22 -15.45 -1.28
CA ILE A 474 -58.26 -14.98 -0.29
C ILE A 474 -58.99 -14.04 0.66
N GLN A 475 -59.05 -14.39 1.93
CA GLN A 475 -59.73 -13.62 2.97
C GLN A 475 -58.72 -13.05 3.96
N ARG A 476 -58.86 -11.79 4.34
CA ARG A 476 -58.03 -11.16 5.37
C ARG A 476 -58.77 -11.07 6.70
N LEU A 477 -58.08 -11.31 7.81
CA LEU A 477 -58.58 -11.11 9.17
C LEU A 477 -58.00 -9.81 9.79
N PRO A 478 -58.70 -9.19 10.76
CA PRO A 478 -60.01 -9.59 11.31
C PRO A 478 -61.22 -9.05 10.54
N ASP A 479 -61.00 -8.21 9.52
CA ASP A 479 -62.04 -7.53 8.75
C ASP A 479 -62.87 -8.47 7.84
N ARG A 480 -62.38 -9.69 7.61
CA ARG A 480 -63.02 -10.76 6.82
C ARG A 480 -63.29 -10.36 5.37
N ILE A 481 -62.54 -9.37 4.87
CA ILE A 481 -62.66 -8.85 3.51
C ILE A 481 -61.94 -9.80 2.54
N LEU A 482 -62.55 -10.03 1.39
CA LEU A 482 -61.88 -10.74 0.30
C LEU A 482 -60.92 -9.82 -0.43
N VAL A 483 -59.68 -10.25 -0.52
CA VAL A 483 -58.60 -9.55 -1.21
C VAL A 483 -58.18 -10.33 -2.46
N ARG A 484 -57.46 -9.65 -3.37
CA ARG A 484 -57.02 -10.27 -4.63
C ARG A 484 -55.69 -10.99 -4.53
N SER A 485 -54.91 -10.73 -3.48
CA SER A 485 -53.56 -11.24 -3.31
C SER A 485 -53.19 -11.36 -1.84
N VAL A 486 -52.27 -12.29 -1.57
CA VAL A 486 -51.43 -12.34 -0.37
C VAL A 486 -50.06 -11.73 -0.66
N ASP A 487 -49.43 -11.14 0.36
CA ASP A 487 -48.10 -10.52 0.27
C ASP A 487 -47.04 -11.32 1.03
N VAL A 488 -45.82 -11.38 0.49
CA VAL A 488 -44.69 -12.08 1.16
C VAL A 488 -44.43 -11.47 2.54
N GLY A 489 -44.37 -12.29 3.57
CA GLY A 489 -44.25 -11.92 4.98
C GLY A 489 -45.57 -11.95 5.76
N ASP A 490 -46.72 -12.04 5.08
CA ASP A 490 -48.01 -12.28 5.74
C ASP A 490 -48.03 -13.66 6.41
N THR A 491 -48.72 -13.77 7.55
CA THR A 491 -49.04 -15.06 8.15
C THR A 491 -50.31 -15.58 7.52
N VAL A 492 -50.22 -16.71 6.82
CA VAL A 492 -51.31 -17.28 6.03
C VAL A 492 -51.62 -18.72 6.42
N THR A 493 -52.88 -19.10 6.25
CA THR A 493 -53.35 -20.49 6.26
C THR A 493 -53.97 -20.81 4.91
N ALA A 494 -53.35 -21.72 4.16
CA ALA A 494 -53.81 -22.19 2.87
C ALA A 494 -54.56 -23.53 3.02
N HIS A 495 -55.76 -23.61 2.44
CA HIS A 495 -56.62 -24.78 2.45
C HIS A 495 -56.92 -25.27 1.03
N GLY A 496 -56.87 -26.59 0.84
CA GLY A 496 -57.04 -27.19 -0.48
C GLY A 496 -57.30 -28.70 -0.45
N ALA A 497 -57.46 -29.28 -1.64
CA ALA A 497 -57.58 -30.73 -1.79
C ALA A 497 -56.19 -31.39 -1.66
N SER A 498 -55.17 -30.71 -2.16
CA SER A 498 -53.76 -31.06 -2.03
C SER A 498 -52.93 -29.77 -2.00
N ALA A 499 -51.62 -29.91 -1.85
CA ALA A 499 -50.70 -28.79 -1.99
C ALA A 499 -50.76 -28.14 -3.39
N ASP A 500 -51.20 -28.87 -4.43
CA ASP A 500 -51.28 -28.38 -5.82
C ASP A 500 -52.68 -27.83 -6.21
N ASP A 501 -53.66 -27.87 -5.30
CA ASP A 501 -55.03 -27.37 -5.51
C ASP A 501 -55.52 -26.63 -4.26
N ILE A 502 -54.94 -25.45 -4.02
CA ILE A 502 -55.35 -24.52 -2.97
C ILE A 502 -56.52 -23.67 -3.47
N ARG A 503 -57.63 -23.75 -2.73
CA ARG A 503 -58.89 -23.08 -3.11
C ARG A 503 -59.27 -21.95 -2.16
N PHE A 504 -58.70 -21.93 -0.97
CA PHE A 504 -58.96 -20.90 0.02
C PHE A 504 -57.68 -20.53 0.78
N VAL A 505 -57.43 -19.24 0.97
CA VAL A 505 -56.30 -18.74 1.76
C VAL A 505 -56.80 -17.71 2.75
N VAL A 506 -56.46 -17.87 4.01
CA VAL A 506 -56.73 -16.90 5.08
C VAL A 506 -55.44 -16.16 5.39
N ILE A 507 -55.45 -14.83 5.30
CA ILE A 507 -54.41 -13.96 5.84
C ILE A 507 -54.79 -13.69 7.30
N GLU A 508 -54.11 -14.36 8.22
CA GLU A 508 -54.36 -14.25 9.66
C GLU A 508 -53.76 -12.96 10.24
N GLU A 509 -52.57 -12.61 9.76
CA GLU A 509 -51.85 -11.40 10.10
C GLU A 509 -51.27 -10.82 8.82
N SER A 510 -51.76 -9.64 8.45
CA SER A 510 -51.27 -8.91 7.28
C SER A 510 -50.16 -7.96 7.69
N LEU A 511 -49.09 -7.93 6.91
CA LEU A 511 -47.95 -7.08 7.17
C LEU A 511 -48.16 -5.60 6.74
N GLY A 512 -49.28 -5.27 6.09
CA GLY A 512 -49.68 -3.90 5.75
C GLY A 512 -49.06 -3.31 4.46
N LEU A 513 -49.29 -2.00 4.21
CA LEU A 513 -48.71 -1.22 3.10
C LEU A 513 -47.20 -1.07 3.30
N LYS A 514 -46.40 -1.67 2.40
CA LYS A 514 -44.94 -1.76 2.55
C LYS A 514 -44.23 -0.64 1.81
N THR A 515 -43.28 -0.03 2.50
CA THR A 515 -42.09 0.52 1.84
C THR A 515 -40.94 -0.46 2.04
N SER A 516 -40.03 -0.53 1.07
CA SER A 516 -38.84 -1.37 1.16
C SER A 516 -37.63 -0.58 0.73
N PHE A 517 -36.48 -0.89 1.33
CA PHE A 517 -35.21 -0.31 0.95
C PHE A 517 -34.11 -1.38 1.00
N GLU A 518 -32.99 -1.13 0.33
CA GLU A 518 -31.86 -2.04 0.29
C GLU A 518 -30.71 -1.53 1.15
N GLY A 519 -29.93 -2.45 1.69
CA GLY A 519 -28.69 -2.11 2.38
C GLY A 519 -27.90 -3.32 2.85
N TYR A 520 -26.68 -3.05 3.29
CA TYR A 520 -25.75 -4.00 3.87
C TYR A 520 -25.98 -4.09 5.38
N LEU A 521 -26.29 -5.28 5.88
CA LEU A 521 -26.48 -5.52 7.31
C LEU A 521 -25.12 -5.77 7.97
N VAL A 522 -24.75 -4.97 8.96
CA VAL A 522 -23.46 -5.04 9.64
C VAL A 522 -23.66 -5.21 11.14
N HIS A 523 -22.93 -6.16 11.75
CA HIS A 523 -22.91 -6.33 13.19
C HIS A 523 -21.91 -5.37 13.82
N THR A 524 -22.36 -4.61 14.81
CA THR A 524 -21.54 -3.67 15.58
C THR A 524 -21.71 -3.91 17.07
N ASP A 525 -20.81 -3.35 17.87
CA ASP A 525 -20.92 -3.27 19.33
C ASP A 525 -22.24 -2.60 19.78
N LYS A 526 -22.78 -1.70 18.97
CA LYS A 526 -24.07 -1.01 19.18
C LYS A 526 -25.27 -1.76 18.58
N GLY A 527 -25.11 -3.02 18.17
CA GLY A 527 -26.15 -3.84 17.56
C GLY A 527 -26.10 -3.87 16.03
N LEU A 528 -27.22 -4.27 15.40
CA LEU A 528 -27.32 -4.38 13.94
C LEU A 528 -27.49 -3.00 13.30
N ARG A 529 -26.65 -2.70 12.30
CA ARG A 529 -26.65 -1.45 11.54
C ARG A 529 -26.88 -1.74 10.05
N VAL A 530 -27.45 -0.78 9.33
CA VAL A 530 -27.69 -0.90 7.89
C VAL A 530 -27.01 0.22 7.13
N PHE A 531 -26.10 -0.15 6.24
CA PHE A 531 -25.49 0.78 5.29
C PHE A 531 -26.25 0.71 3.97
N SER A 532 -26.78 1.82 3.49
CA SER A 532 -27.30 1.90 2.11
C SER A 532 -26.15 2.00 1.10
N ASP A 533 -26.47 2.15 -0.19
CA ASP A 533 -25.47 2.45 -1.22
C ASP A 533 -24.82 3.83 -1.07
N SER A 534 -25.30 4.71 -0.18
CA SER A 534 -24.81 6.09 -0.03
C SER A 534 -24.44 6.49 1.40
N ALA A 535 -25.09 5.94 2.42
CA ALA A 535 -24.95 6.37 3.82
C ALA A 535 -25.34 5.28 4.81
N LEU A 536 -24.86 5.38 6.04
CA LEU A 536 -25.43 4.66 7.18
C LEU A 536 -26.87 5.12 7.41
N LEU A 537 -27.81 4.17 7.52
CA LEU A 537 -29.21 4.46 7.75
C LEU A 537 -29.51 4.47 9.26
N SER A 538 -30.28 5.47 9.70
CA SER A 538 -30.79 5.56 11.08
C SER A 538 -32.01 4.66 11.29
N VAL A 539 -31.85 3.35 11.06
CA VAL A 539 -32.89 2.34 11.25
C VAL A 539 -32.47 1.34 12.33
N SER A 540 -33.46 0.81 13.06
CA SER A 540 -33.24 -0.26 14.03
C SER A 540 -33.68 -1.59 13.41
N VAL A 541 -32.78 -2.57 13.37
CA VAL A 541 -33.07 -3.92 12.89
C VAL A 541 -33.18 -4.86 14.09
N PRO A 542 -34.37 -5.38 14.42
CA PRO A 542 -34.50 -6.40 15.46
C PRO A 542 -33.80 -7.69 15.01
N GLY A 543 -32.92 -8.25 15.85
CA GLY A 543 -32.21 -9.49 15.50
C GLY A 543 -33.10 -10.71 15.28
N THR A 544 -34.36 -10.65 15.76
CA THR A 544 -35.35 -11.73 15.71
C THR A 544 -36.13 -11.82 14.40
N ILE A 545 -36.05 -10.80 13.53
CA ILE A 545 -36.77 -10.82 12.25
C ILE A 545 -36.20 -11.92 11.34
N ASP A 546 -37.06 -12.42 10.47
CA ASP A 546 -36.70 -13.43 9.47
C ASP A 546 -36.01 -12.76 8.28
N VAL A 547 -34.92 -13.37 7.82
CA VAL A 547 -34.21 -13.03 6.59
C VAL A 547 -34.26 -14.23 5.65
N VAL A 548 -34.95 -14.06 4.54
CA VAL A 548 -35.31 -15.16 3.64
C VAL A 548 -34.37 -15.20 2.45
N ASP A 549 -33.95 -16.41 2.05
CA ASP A 549 -33.30 -16.70 0.78
C ASP A 549 -34.25 -17.52 -0.11
N PRO A 550 -35.03 -16.88 -1.00
CA PRO A 550 -35.99 -17.57 -1.85
C PRO A 550 -35.35 -18.55 -2.84
N GLY A 551 -34.13 -18.27 -3.30
CA GLY A 551 -33.42 -19.11 -4.26
C GLY A 551 -33.02 -20.45 -3.64
N ASN A 552 -32.52 -20.42 -2.40
CA ASN A 552 -32.07 -21.61 -1.69
C ASN A 552 -33.13 -22.23 -0.77
N ARG A 553 -34.28 -21.56 -0.58
CA ARG A 553 -35.36 -21.98 0.32
C ARG A 553 -34.89 -22.15 1.76
N VAL A 554 -34.18 -21.14 2.26
CA VAL A 554 -33.65 -21.09 3.62
C VAL A 554 -34.12 -19.80 4.29
N THR A 555 -34.34 -19.87 5.60
CA THR A 555 -34.68 -18.71 6.43
C THR A 555 -33.66 -18.59 7.57
N ASP A 556 -33.03 -17.42 7.69
CA ASP A 556 -32.12 -17.06 8.77
C ASP A 556 -32.78 -16.05 9.72
N LYS A 557 -32.18 -15.83 10.89
CA LYS A 557 -32.49 -14.65 11.72
C LYS A 557 -31.55 -13.52 11.38
N ALA A 558 -32.01 -12.27 11.46
CA ALA A 558 -31.14 -11.11 11.19
C ALA A 558 -29.85 -11.11 12.05
N SER A 559 -29.93 -11.61 13.30
CA SER A 559 -28.76 -11.78 14.18
C SER A 559 -27.80 -12.89 13.78
N THR A 560 -28.13 -13.74 12.81
CA THR A 560 -27.25 -14.81 12.30
C THR A 560 -26.79 -14.56 10.86
N VAL A 561 -27.31 -13.51 10.21
CA VAL A 561 -26.88 -13.11 8.87
C VAL A 561 -25.40 -12.68 8.93
N PRO A 562 -24.53 -13.18 8.04
CA PRO A 562 -23.15 -12.73 7.96
C PRO A 562 -23.05 -11.21 7.72
N SER A 563 -22.16 -10.54 8.46
CA SER A 563 -21.96 -9.09 8.32
C SER A 563 -21.57 -8.70 6.89
N GLY A 564 -22.10 -7.58 6.43
CA GLY A 564 -21.92 -7.06 5.08
C GLY A 564 -22.78 -7.75 4.00
N SER A 565 -23.64 -8.71 4.35
CA SER A 565 -24.64 -9.24 3.41
C SER A 565 -25.60 -8.14 2.96
N ARG A 566 -25.97 -8.13 1.67
CA ARG A 566 -26.91 -7.15 1.11
C ARG A 566 -28.33 -7.68 1.15
N LEU A 567 -29.21 -6.95 1.81
CA LEU A 567 -30.60 -7.32 2.05
C LEU A 567 -31.55 -6.27 1.51
N LYS A 568 -32.74 -6.71 1.13
CA LYS A 568 -33.93 -5.87 0.94
C LYS A 568 -34.76 -5.91 2.22
N PHE A 569 -34.80 -4.81 2.96
CA PHE A 569 -35.58 -4.67 4.18
C PHE A 569 -36.98 -4.20 3.85
N CYS A 570 -37.96 -4.82 4.48
CA CYS A 570 -39.36 -4.41 4.37
C CYS A 570 -39.85 -3.82 5.67
N GLN A 571 -40.52 -2.68 5.56
CA GLN A 571 -41.10 -1.97 6.68
C GLN A 571 -42.61 -2.12 6.70
N ASP A 572 -43.18 -2.14 7.91
CA ASP A 572 -44.62 -1.99 8.12
C ASP A 572 -45.07 -0.52 7.91
N GLY A 573 -46.37 -0.27 8.12
CA GLY A 573 -46.94 1.08 7.99
C GLY A 573 -46.43 2.10 9.04
N GLU A 574 -45.77 1.64 10.10
CA GLU A 574 -45.16 2.48 11.14
C GLU A 574 -43.66 2.72 10.90
N GLY A 575 -43.08 2.09 9.88
CA GLY A 575 -41.66 2.18 9.54
C GLY A 575 -40.77 1.18 10.28
N ASN A 576 -41.34 0.25 11.06
CA ASN A 576 -40.56 -0.79 11.73
C ASN A 576 -40.14 -1.85 10.73
N ILE A 577 -38.90 -2.32 10.83
CA ILE A 577 -38.41 -3.42 10.00
C ILE A 577 -38.99 -4.72 10.56
N VAL A 578 -39.75 -5.42 9.72
CA VAL A 578 -40.52 -6.61 10.12
C VAL A 578 -40.00 -7.90 9.47
N TRP A 579 -39.36 -7.79 8.30
CA TRP A 579 -38.66 -8.90 7.65
C TRP A 579 -37.67 -8.40 6.59
N ALA A 580 -36.79 -9.28 6.09
CA ALA A 580 -35.89 -8.97 4.99
C ALA A 580 -35.66 -10.15 4.04
N GLU A 581 -35.17 -9.85 2.84
CA GLU A 581 -34.81 -10.82 1.81
C GLU A 581 -33.34 -10.65 1.41
N TYR A 582 -32.63 -11.75 1.18
CA TYR A 582 -31.28 -11.69 0.62
C TYR A 582 -31.31 -11.21 -0.82
N ILE A 583 -30.57 -10.13 -1.10
CA ILE A 583 -30.15 -9.80 -2.47
C ILE A 583 -28.90 -10.60 -2.80
N TRP A 584 -27.97 -10.65 -1.84
CA TRP A 584 -26.92 -11.65 -1.81
C TRP A 584 -26.47 -11.90 -0.37
N LYS A 585 -26.19 -13.16 -0.07
CA LYS A 585 -25.65 -13.60 1.22
C LYS A 585 -24.12 -13.61 1.16
N ALA A 586 -23.47 -12.99 2.14
CA ALA A 586 -22.01 -12.98 2.17
C ALA A 586 -21.51 -14.40 2.46
N ALA A 587 -20.79 -14.98 1.50
CA ALA A 587 -20.05 -16.23 1.71
C ALA A 587 -18.73 -15.98 2.44
N ILE A 588 -18.18 -14.77 2.28
CA ILE A 588 -17.00 -14.27 2.96
C ILE A 588 -17.40 -13.04 3.76
N SER A 589 -17.05 -13.00 5.04
CA SER A 589 -17.23 -11.87 5.96
C SER A 589 -16.03 -11.85 6.89
N LEU A 590 -14.96 -11.17 6.49
CA LEU A 590 -13.68 -11.13 7.18
C LEU A 590 -13.52 -9.80 7.90
N GLU A 591 -12.99 -9.86 9.12
CA GLU A 591 -12.61 -8.67 9.87
C GLU A 591 -11.12 -8.75 10.19
N GLY A 592 -10.39 -7.66 9.95
CA GLY A 592 -8.94 -7.65 10.11
C GLY A 592 -8.26 -6.39 9.60
N GLN A 593 -6.94 -6.36 9.67
CA GLN A 593 -6.14 -5.25 9.13
C GLN A 593 -5.76 -5.49 7.67
N VAL A 594 -5.78 -4.45 6.85
CA VAL A 594 -5.29 -4.51 5.47
C VAL A 594 -3.77 -4.63 5.49
N GLY A 595 -3.26 -5.82 5.16
CA GLY A 595 -1.82 -6.11 5.20
C GLY A 595 -1.05 -5.60 4.00
N LEU A 596 -1.57 -5.88 2.81
CA LEU A 596 -1.01 -5.47 1.52
C LEU A 596 -2.14 -5.11 0.58
N MET A 597 -1.88 -4.15 -0.29
CA MET A 597 -2.75 -3.80 -1.41
C MET A 597 -1.96 -3.92 -2.70
N SER A 598 -2.47 -4.70 -3.65
CA SER A 598 -1.87 -4.88 -4.98
C SER A 598 -2.99 -4.83 -6.03
N GLY A 599 -3.13 -3.68 -6.68
CA GLY A 599 -4.26 -3.41 -7.57
C GLY A 599 -5.60 -3.57 -6.82
N PRO A 600 -6.56 -4.38 -7.32
CA PRO A 600 -7.82 -4.65 -6.64
C PRO A 600 -7.72 -5.74 -5.57
N VAL A 601 -6.54 -6.34 -5.32
CA VAL A 601 -6.40 -7.40 -4.33
C VAL A 601 -5.91 -6.83 -3.01
N ILE A 602 -6.60 -7.15 -1.92
CA ILE A 602 -6.18 -6.81 -0.56
C ILE A 602 -6.00 -8.08 0.27
N THR A 603 -4.97 -8.11 1.10
CA THR A 603 -4.71 -9.19 2.06
C THR A 603 -5.23 -8.78 3.43
N ILE A 604 -6.04 -9.62 4.08
CA ILE A 604 -6.62 -9.35 5.40
C ILE A 604 -5.86 -10.13 6.48
N LEU A 605 -5.36 -9.41 7.47
CA LEU A 605 -4.62 -9.95 8.62
C LEU A 605 -5.55 -10.10 9.84
N PRO A 606 -5.34 -11.11 10.70
CA PRO A 606 -4.27 -12.10 10.70
C PRO A 606 -4.60 -13.38 9.90
N SER A 607 -5.72 -13.43 9.17
CA SER A 607 -6.12 -14.63 8.43
C SER A 607 -5.27 -14.90 7.18
N TRP A 608 -4.57 -13.86 6.69
CA TRP A 608 -3.79 -13.87 5.45
C TRP A 608 -4.61 -14.24 4.21
N GLU A 609 -5.91 -14.02 4.29
CA GLU A 609 -6.82 -14.25 3.18
C GLU A 609 -6.73 -13.08 2.22
N GLU A 610 -6.62 -13.42 0.93
CA GLU A 610 -6.66 -12.46 -0.15
C GLU A 610 -8.09 -12.35 -0.68
N VAL A 611 -8.51 -11.12 -0.89
CA VAL A 611 -9.82 -10.82 -1.46
C VAL A 611 -9.68 -9.78 -2.56
N THR A 612 -10.49 -9.93 -3.61
CA THR A 612 -10.49 -9.05 -4.77
C THR A 612 -11.68 -8.10 -4.72
N LEU A 613 -11.40 -6.80 -4.82
CA LEU A 613 -12.38 -5.73 -4.94
C LEU A 613 -13.04 -5.81 -6.31
N SER A 614 -14.38 -5.86 -6.33
CA SER A 614 -15.17 -5.78 -7.55
C SER A 614 -15.50 -4.33 -7.90
N LEU A 615 -15.96 -4.11 -9.13
CA LEU A 615 -16.26 -2.76 -9.63
C LEU A 615 -17.39 -2.06 -8.88
N ASN A 616 -18.25 -2.84 -8.25
CA ASN A 616 -19.40 -2.41 -7.45
C ASN A 616 -19.15 -2.54 -5.95
N THR A 617 -17.90 -2.75 -5.50
CA THR A 617 -17.59 -2.73 -4.06
C THR A 617 -17.98 -1.39 -3.46
N THR A 618 -18.91 -1.43 -2.51
CA THR A 618 -19.30 -0.24 -1.75
C THR A 618 -18.37 -0.11 -0.54
N VAL A 619 -17.66 1.01 -0.45
CA VAL A 619 -16.71 1.27 0.64
C VAL A 619 -17.22 2.36 1.57
N PHE A 620 -17.17 2.10 2.87
CA PHE A 620 -17.44 3.06 3.93
C PHE A 620 -16.20 3.26 4.80
N VAL A 621 -15.90 4.51 5.15
CA VAL A 621 -14.88 4.87 6.13
C VAL A 621 -15.58 5.55 7.29
N GLY A 622 -15.60 4.88 8.44
CA GLY A 622 -16.57 5.20 9.50
C GLY A 622 -17.99 5.09 8.94
N GLU A 623 -18.75 6.18 8.97
CA GLU A 623 -20.14 6.21 8.46
C GLU A 623 -20.26 6.84 7.06
N THR A 624 -19.14 7.32 6.49
CA THR A 624 -19.13 8.06 5.23
C THR A 624 -18.75 7.15 4.07
N ARG A 625 -19.54 7.17 2.98
CA ARG A 625 -19.19 6.46 1.76
C ARG A 625 -17.95 7.07 1.13
N ARG A 626 -17.01 6.21 0.72
CA ARG A 626 -15.78 6.60 0.05
C ARG A 626 -15.56 5.76 -1.21
N PRO A 627 -14.77 6.26 -2.16
CA PRO A 627 -14.29 5.43 -3.27
C PRO A 627 -13.42 4.27 -2.76
N PHE A 628 -13.35 3.17 -3.50
CA PHE A 628 -12.60 1.98 -3.07
C PHE A 628 -11.09 2.23 -2.90
N TYR A 629 -10.53 3.16 -3.67
CA TYR A 629 -9.12 3.55 -3.56
C TYR A 629 -8.80 4.36 -2.29
N ASP A 630 -9.82 4.71 -1.50
CA ASP A 630 -9.61 5.35 -0.20
C ASP A 630 -9.26 4.31 0.89
N VAL A 631 -9.36 3.00 0.65
CA VAL A 631 -8.85 1.98 1.59
C VAL A 631 -7.32 2.04 1.63
N LYS A 632 -6.72 1.97 2.82
CA LYS A 632 -5.27 2.06 3.03
C LYS A 632 -4.71 0.80 3.67
N THR A 633 -3.46 0.49 3.34
CA THR A 633 -2.66 -0.49 4.10
C THR A 633 -2.60 -0.07 5.58
N GLY A 634 -2.87 -1.01 6.48
CA GLY A 634 -2.95 -0.82 7.93
C GLY A 634 -4.35 -0.49 8.46
N ASP A 635 -5.33 -0.17 7.59
CA ASP A 635 -6.71 0.05 8.02
C ASP A 635 -7.33 -1.21 8.63
N THR A 636 -8.13 -1.04 9.68
CA THR A 636 -8.97 -2.13 10.20
C THR A 636 -10.30 -2.14 9.45
N VAL A 637 -10.59 -3.25 8.78
CA VAL A 637 -11.73 -3.39 7.87
C VAL A 637 -12.59 -4.59 8.20
N LEU A 638 -13.89 -4.47 7.92
CA LEU A 638 -14.78 -5.59 7.62
C LEU A 638 -14.95 -5.68 6.11
N VAL A 639 -14.66 -6.82 5.50
CA VAL A 639 -14.82 -7.09 4.07
C VAL A 639 -15.83 -8.20 3.88
N ALA A 640 -16.81 -7.98 3.00
CA ALA A 640 -17.84 -8.96 2.72
C ALA A 640 -18.13 -9.10 1.22
N GLY A 641 -18.46 -10.33 0.82
CA GLY A 641 -18.71 -10.67 -0.58
C GLY A 641 -19.34 -12.03 -0.77
N VAL A 642 -19.83 -12.27 -1.99
CA VAL A 642 -20.34 -13.58 -2.43
C VAL A 642 -19.23 -14.60 -2.63
N SER A 643 -18.00 -14.14 -2.83
CA SER A 643 -16.78 -14.98 -2.85
C SER A 643 -15.55 -14.12 -2.55
N ARG A 644 -14.37 -14.76 -2.42
CA ARG A 644 -13.09 -14.03 -2.30
C ARG A 644 -12.74 -13.24 -3.56
N ALA A 645 -13.24 -13.64 -4.72
CA ALA A 645 -12.99 -12.95 -5.99
C ALA A 645 -14.01 -11.83 -6.28
N ASP A 646 -15.08 -11.73 -5.48
CA ASP A 646 -16.14 -10.75 -5.67
C ASP A 646 -16.61 -10.21 -4.30
N THR A 647 -15.90 -9.18 -3.84
CA THR A 647 -16.24 -8.47 -2.60
C THR A 647 -17.12 -7.27 -2.88
N GLY A 648 -18.35 -7.29 -2.38
CA GLY A 648 -19.34 -6.25 -2.66
C GLY A 648 -19.37 -5.12 -1.62
N PHE A 649 -18.72 -5.31 -0.46
CA PHE A 649 -18.81 -4.36 0.65
C PHE A 649 -17.53 -4.32 1.48
N ILE A 650 -17.09 -3.11 1.82
CA ILE A 650 -16.01 -2.86 2.78
C ILE A 650 -16.45 -1.76 3.75
N TRP A 651 -16.22 -2.02 5.04
CA TRP A 651 -16.33 -1.02 6.08
C TRP A 651 -15.01 -0.87 6.82
N VAL A 652 -14.34 0.26 6.62
CA VAL A 652 -13.17 0.69 7.38
C VAL A 652 -13.64 1.18 8.75
N LYS A 653 -13.41 0.36 9.77
CA LYS A 653 -13.79 0.63 11.16
C LYS A 653 -12.84 1.64 11.79
N ASP A 654 -11.55 1.39 11.65
CA ASP A 654 -10.49 2.25 12.16
C ASP A 654 -9.52 2.58 11.02
N ARG A 655 -9.37 3.88 10.78
CA ARG A 655 -8.48 4.42 9.76
C ARG A 655 -7.08 4.58 10.33
N ILE A 656 -6.07 4.03 9.65
CA ILE A 656 -4.68 4.36 9.97
C ILE A 656 -4.29 5.71 9.36
N SER A 657 -3.53 6.50 10.12
CA SER A 657 -3.06 7.82 9.72
C SER A 657 -1.55 7.80 9.54
N TYR A 658 -1.09 7.97 8.31
CA TYR A 658 0.30 8.18 7.96
C TYR A 658 0.43 9.34 6.96
N GLU A 659 1.53 10.08 7.09
CA GLU A 659 1.87 11.27 6.30
C GLU A 659 2.88 10.96 5.20
N SER A 660 3.72 9.94 5.40
CA SER A 660 4.71 9.49 4.42
C SER A 660 4.96 7.99 4.49
N VAL A 661 5.55 7.46 3.43
CA VAL A 661 5.99 6.08 3.32
C VAL A 661 7.46 6.11 2.92
N VAL A 662 8.30 5.37 3.64
CA VAL A 662 9.75 5.33 3.43
C VAL A 662 10.20 3.90 3.25
N GLU A 663 11.19 3.68 2.40
CA GLU A 663 11.80 2.37 2.18
C GLU A 663 13.29 2.44 2.51
N GLY A 664 13.78 1.46 3.24
CA GLY A 664 15.17 1.46 3.62
C GLY A 664 15.63 0.15 4.22
N PHE A 665 16.84 0.17 4.72
CA PHE A 665 17.50 -0.99 5.31
C PHE A 665 17.52 -0.82 6.81
N ILE A 666 17.09 -1.85 7.54
CA ILE A 666 17.06 -1.80 8.99
C ILE A 666 18.40 -2.21 9.57
N GLY A 667 18.97 -1.39 10.44
CA GLY A 667 20.21 -1.63 11.17
C GLY A 667 20.02 -1.56 12.68
N GLY A 668 21.13 -1.66 13.41
CA GLY A 668 21.16 -1.47 14.86
C GLY A 668 21.42 0.00 15.23
N GLU A 669 20.77 0.53 16.27
CA GLU A 669 21.17 1.82 16.83
C GLU A 669 22.47 1.65 17.64
N LYS A 670 23.51 2.42 17.32
CA LYS A 670 24.81 2.35 18.01
C LYS A 670 24.65 2.50 19.53
N GLY A 671 24.93 1.42 20.28
CA GLY A 671 24.90 1.42 21.74
C GLY A 671 23.52 1.34 22.40
N ARG A 672 22.44 1.01 21.65
CA ARG A 672 21.08 0.85 22.20
C ARG A 672 20.40 -0.42 21.66
N SER A 673 19.31 -0.83 22.31
CA SER A 673 18.48 -1.98 21.90
C SER A 673 17.40 -1.65 20.86
N ARG A 674 17.45 -0.47 20.24
CA ARG A 674 16.48 0.00 19.25
C ARG A 674 17.00 -0.25 17.83
N ARG A 675 16.08 -0.24 16.86
CA ARG A 675 16.37 -0.41 15.44
C ARG A 675 16.31 0.92 14.72
N VAL A 676 17.05 1.05 13.65
CA VAL A 676 17.05 2.26 12.81
C VAL A 676 16.83 1.82 11.37
N LEU A 677 15.79 2.34 10.73
CA LEU A 677 15.67 2.24 9.28
C LEU A 677 16.49 3.36 8.65
N THR A 678 17.31 3.01 7.67
CA THR A 678 18.11 3.95 6.91
C THR A 678 17.65 3.94 5.46
N GLU A 679 17.10 5.07 5.00
CA GLU A 679 16.78 5.33 3.59
C GLU A 679 17.94 6.11 3.00
N VAL A 680 18.34 5.72 1.80
CA VAL A 680 19.27 6.47 1.00
C VAL A 680 18.55 6.87 -0.28
N ASP A 681 18.43 8.16 -0.51
CA ASP A 681 17.78 8.66 -1.71
C ASP A 681 18.70 8.54 -2.95
N ARG A 682 18.16 8.88 -4.13
CA ARG A 682 18.92 8.80 -5.39
C ARG A 682 20.14 9.73 -5.46
N LYS A 683 20.21 10.74 -4.59
CA LYS A 683 21.35 11.67 -4.48
C LYS A 683 22.37 11.21 -3.42
N GLY A 684 22.11 10.08 -2.75
CA GLY A 684 22.97 9.53 -1.71
C GLY A 684 22.70 10.12 -0.31
N TYR A 685 21.63 10.90 -0.13
CA TYR A 685 21.30 11.44 1.19
C TYR A 685 20.73 10.36 2.09
N VAL A 686 21.32 10.27 3.27
CA VAL A 686 20.96 9.27 4.28
C VAL A 686 19.98 9.89 5.27
N THR A 687 18.78 9.32 5.34
CA THR A 687 17.78 9.68 6.36
C THR A 687 17.51 8.49 7.26
N GLN A 688 17.31 8.73 8.55
CA GLN A 688 17.16 7.68 9.56
C GLN A 688 15.88 7.84 10.38
N TRP A 689 15.20 6.72 10.61
CA TRP A 689 14.01 6.65 11.46
C TRP A 689 14.20 5.61 12.55
N VAL A 690 13.92 6.02 13.78
CA VAL A 690 13.95 5.13 14.93
C VAL A 690 12.73 4.22 14.90
N VAL A 691 12.97 2.92 14.98
CA VAL A 691 11.94 1.89 15.05
C VAL A 691 12.05 1.22 16.42
N ASP A 692 10.97 1.29 17.20
CA ASP A 692 10.91 0.63 18.50
C ASP A 692 11.05 -0.88 18.32
N ALA A 693 11.84 -1.52 19.20
CA ALA A 693 12.15 -2.95 19.10
C ALA A 693 10.91 -3.85 19.11
N GLY A 694 9.84 -3.42 19.79
CA GLY A 694 8.55 -4.11 19.87
C GLY A 694 7.56 -3.73 18.76
N PHE A 695 7.96 -2.91 17.79
CA PHE A 695 7.12 -2.56 16.65
C PHE A 695 6.90 -3.79 15.75
N THR A 696 5.66 -4.05 15.35
CA THR A 696 5.33 -5.20 14.50
C THR A 696 5.55 -4.85 13.04
N VAL A 697 6.29 -5.72 12.35
CA VAL A 697 6.51 -5.70 10.90
C VAL A 697 5.86 -6.94 10.29
N VAL A 698 5.18 -6.74 9.17
CA VAL A 698 4.45 -7.79 8.45
C VAL A 698 5.33 -8.34 7.33
N ASP A 699 5.52 -9.64 7.27
CA ASP A 699 6.10 -10.33 6.11
C ASP A 699 4.97 -10.88 5.24
N THR A 700 4.66 -10.15 4.18
CA THR A 700 3.58 -10.48 3.24
C THR A 700 3.88 -11.73 2.41
N LYS A 701 5.16 -12.01 2.14
CA LYS A 701 5.60 -13.19 1.38
C LYS A 701 5.51 -14.46 2.22
N GLN A 702 5.94 -14.41 3.48
CA GLN A 702 5.89 -15.57 4.38
C GLN A 702 4.56 -15.71 5.11
N LYS A 703 3.68 -14.71 5.02
CA LYS A 703 2.41 -14.66 5.75
C LYS A 703 2.63 -14.75 7.27
N THR A 704 3.57 -13.96 7.78
CA THR A 704 3.89 -13.90 9.22
C THR A 704 4.03 -12.47 9.75
N HIS A 705 3.94 -12.33 11.07
CA HIS A 705 4.27 -11.11 11.79
C HIS A 705 5.54 -11.32 12.59
N MET A 706 6.38 -10.29 12.67
CA MET A 706 7.58 -10.30 13.51
C MET A 706 7.79 -8.95 14.18
N LEU A 707 8.50 -8.97 15.29
CA LEU A 707 8.94 -7.74 15.94
C LEU A 707 10.13 -7.17 15.18
N ALA A 708 10.26 -5.84 15.16
CA ALA A 708 11.41 -5.18 14.57
C ALA A 708 12.73 -5.66 15.17
N SER A 709 12.74 -6.11 16.43
CA SER A 709 13.91 -6.73 17.07
C SER A 709 14.35 -8.05 16.44
N GLN A 710 13.46 -8.76 15.74
CA GLN A 710 13.73 -10.04 15.10
C GLN A 710 14.27 -9.88 13.67
N LEU A 711 14.21 -8.68 13.09
CA LEU A 711 14.79 -8.40 11.78
C LEU A 711 16.32 -8.51 11.84
N ASN A 712 16.93 -8.99 10.76
CA ASN A 712 18.37 -8.94 10.60
C ASN A 712 18.80 -7.52 10.22
N ASN A 713 20.04 -7.17 10.56
CA ASN A 713 20.63 -5.96 10.02
C ASN A 713 20.74 -6.12 8.49
N GLY A 714 20.37 -5.08 7.74
CA GLY A 714 20.29 -5.12 6.28
C GLY A 714 18.98 -5.66 5.71
N ASP A 715 17.98 -6.06 6.51
CA ASP A 715 16.65 -6.37 5.97
C ASP A 715 16.05 -5.11 5.33
N LYS A 716 15.50 -5.25 4.12
CA LYS A 716 14.82 -4.14 3.43
C LYS A 716 13.38 -4.08 3.90
N VAL A 717 12.99 -2.94 4.47
CA VAL A 717 11.70 -2.71 5.12
C VAL A 717 11.07 -1.44 4.57
N ARG A 718 9.75 -1.44 4.44
CA ARG A 718 8.93 -0.26 4.15
C ARG A 718 8.17 0.13 5.41
N LEU A 719 8.23 1.40 5.79
CA LEU A 719 7.51 1.94 6.94
C LEU A 719 6.55 3.04 6.51
N TRP A 720 5.35 3.01 7.08
CA TRP A 720 4.40 4.09 6.99
C TRP A 720 4.52 4.92 8.26
N LEU A 721 4.80 6.20 8.09
CA LEU A 721 5.11 7.11 9.18
C LEU A 721 3.92 7.99 9.50
N GLY A 722 3.45 7.92 10.74
CA GLY A 722 2.47 8.83 11.31
C GLY A 722 3.06 10.20 11.67
N PRO A 723 2.23 11.08 12.26
CA PRO A 723 2.65 12.40 12.69
C PRO A 723 3.92 12.37 13.55
N GLY A 724 4.89 13.22 13.18
CA GLY A 724 6.20 13.27 13.84
C GLY A 724 7.17 12.16 13.44
N GLY A 725 6.95 11.49 12.30
CA GLY A 725 7.88 10.51 11.73
C GLY A 725 7.91 9.17 12.44
N LYS A 726 6.88 8.84 13.23
CA LYS A 726 6.82 7.59 13.99
C LYS A 726 6.22 6.47 13.14
N PRO A 727 6.82 5.27 13.09
CA PRO A 727 6.23 4.14 12.39
C PRO A 727 4.85 3.78 12.97
N VAL A 728 3.84 3.69 12.10
CA VAL A 728 2.48 3.23 12.43
C VAL A 728 2.13 1.92 11.72
N TRP A 729 2.80 1.62 10.61
CA TRP A 729 2.73 0.33 9.90
C TRP A 729 4.09 -0.02 9.29
N GLY A 730 4.38 -1.31 9.14
CA GLY A 730 5.65 -1.78 8.58
C GLY A 730 5.51 -3.09 7.82
N GLU A 731 6.22 -3.17 6.70
CA GLU A 731 6.27 -4.34 5.81
C GLU A 731 7.72 -4.73 5.55
N MET A 732 8.05 -6.01 5.65
CA MET A 732 9.32 -6.54 5.17
C MET A 732 9.25 -6.76 3.66
N ILE A 733 10.11 -6.06 2.92
CA ILE A 733 10.16 -6.11 1.45
C ILE A 733 11.06 -7.26 0.98
N ALA A 734 12.24 -7.36 1.59
CA ALA A 734 13.20 -8.42 1.31
C ALA A 734 14.00 -8.75 2.58
N PRO A 735 14.05 -10.03 2.99
CA PRO A 735 14.93 -10.45 4.04
C PRO A 735 16.38 -10.45 3.54
N ASN A 736 17.29 -10.18 4.46
CA ASN A 736 18.71 -10.28 4.26
C ASN A 736 19.18 -11.69 4.65
N LEU A 737 19.71 -12.44 3.69
CA LEU A 737 20.12 -13.84 3.89
C LEU A 737 21.60 -13.97 4.22
N ILE A 738 22.42 -13.00 3.81
CA ILE A 738 23.83 -12.89 4.18
C ILE A 738 23.94 -11.93 5.35
N ASN A 739 24.62 -12.35 6.41
CA ASN A 739 24.82 -11.52 7.59
C ASN A 739 26.22 -11.80 8.16
N ILE A 740 27.20 -11.02 7.69
CA ILE A 740 28.61 -11.20 8.03
C ILE A 740 29.08 -9.97 8.79
N SER A 741 29.83 -10.18 9.86
CA SER A 741 30.53 -9.10 10.56
C SER A 741 32.02 -9.39 10.55
N GLY A 742 32.82 -8.41 10.16
CA GLY A 742 34.26 -8.61 10.00
C GLY A 742 34.97 -7.39 9.43
N HIS A 743 36.02 -7.64 8.65
CA HIS A 743 36.83 -6.61 8.00
C HIS A 743 36.63 -6.63 6.49
N PHE A 744 36.55 -5.45 5.89
CA PHE A 744 36.68 -5.30 4.44
C PHE A 744 38.15 -5.50 4.04
N LEU A 745 38.40 -6.44 3.13
CA LEU A 745 39.75 -6.80 2.70
C LEU A 745 40.18 -6.03 1.45
N ARG A 746 39.34 -5.97 0.42
CA ARG A 746 39.54 -5.13 -0.79
C ARG A 746 38.32 -5.16 -1.71
N LEU A 747 38.26 -4.19 -2.62
CA LEU A 747 37.48 -4.25 -3.86
C LEU A 747 38.43 -4.62 -5.01
N LYS A 748 38.15 -5.71 -5.72
CA LYS A 748 38.96 -6.13 -6.87
C LYS A 748 38.10 -6.80 -7.93
N ASP A 749 38.28 -6.41 -9.19
CA ASP A 749 37.57 -6.97 -10.35
C ASP A 749 36.03 -6.91 -10.20
N GLY A 750 35.51 -5.87 -9.53
CA GLY A 750 34.08 -5.70 -9.23
C GLY A 750 33.56 -6.50 -8.03
N TYR A 751 34.42 -7.25 -7.33
CA TYR A 751 34.06 -8.04 -6.15
C TYR A 751 34.55 -7.42 -4.86
N TYR A 752 33.67 -7.35 -3.86
CA TYR A 752 33.98 -6.98 -2.48
C TYR A 752 34.45 -8.21 -1.72
N TYR A 753 35.62 -8.14 -1.11
CA TYR A 753 36.18 -9.21 -0.29
C TYR A 753 36.10 -8.86 1.19
N PHE A 754 35.67 -9.82 2.01
CA PHE A 754 35.58 -9.69 3.46
C PHE A 754 36.32 -10.83 4.16
N THR A 755 36.46 -10.72 5.48
CA THR A 755 37.05 -11.75 6.34
C THR A 755 36.47 -13.14 6.06
N GLY A 756 37.30 -14.17 6.13
CA GLY A 756 36.98 -15.51 5.62
C GLY A 756 37.20 -15.65 4.10
N LEU A 757 37.74 -14.60 3.45
CA LEU A 757 37.90 -14.48 2.00
C LEU A 757 36.59 -14.61 1.22
N GLU A 758 35.48 -14.31 1.87
CA GLU A 758 34.17 -14.28 1.23
C GLU A 758 34.11 -13.13 0.23
N LYS A 759 33.55 -13.40 -0.96
CA LYS A 759 33.48 -12.43 -2.05
C LYS A 759 32.05 -12.25 -2.53
N PHE A 760 31.67 -11.01 -2.79
CA PHE A 760 30.34 -10.64 -3.23
C PHE A 760 30.38 -9.65 -4.40
N GLU A 761 29.41 -9.77 -5.30
CA GLU A 761 29.11 -8.77 -6.32
C GLU A 761 28.28 -7.65 -5.69
N ALA A 762 28.50 -6.39 -6.04
CA ALA A 762 27.57 -5.34 -5.66
C ALA A 762 26.24 -5.53 -6.40
N SER A 763 25.11 -5.45 -5.69
CA SER A 763 23.82 -5.23 -6.34
C SER A 763 23.71 -3.81 -6.90
N GLU A 764 22.80 -3.59 -7.83
CA GLU A 764 22.49 -2.25 -8.37
C GLU A 764 22.04 -1.28 -7.28
N ASP A 765 21.39 -1.81 -6.24
CA ASP A 765 20.86 -1.06 -5.10
C ASP A 765 21.82 -1.11 -3.88
N LEU A 766 23.10 -1.44 -4.05
CA LEU A 766 24.05 -1.54 -2.94
C LEU A 766 24.13 -0.20 -2.19
N ILE A 767 23.80 -0.24 -0.90
CA ILE A 767 23.95 0.89 0.01
C ILE A 767 25.11 0.66 0.97
N ILE A 768 25.97 1.67 1.09
CA ILE A 768 27.04 1.70 2.10
C ILE A 768 26.74 2.84 3.08
N ILE A 769 26.51 2.52 4.34
CA ILE A 769 26.24 3.50 5.39
C ILE A 769 27.42 3.60 6.36
N GLY A 770 27.55 4.74 7.04
CA GLY A 770 28.66 5.00 7.95
C GLY A 770 29.89 5.60 7.28
N LEU A 771 29.75 6.04 6.03
CA LEU A 771 30.74 6.83 5.28
C LEU A 771 30.20 8.26 5.06
N PHE A 772 31.07 9.25 5.13
CA PHE A 772 30.77 10.62 4.67
C PHE A 772 30.95 10.76 3.15
N LYS A 773 30.44 11.84 2.53
CA LYS A 773 30.30 12.01 1.06
C LYS A 773 31.55 11.70 0.24
N ASP A 774 32.73 11.98 0.80
CA ASP A 774 34.03 11.79 0.13
C ASP A 774 34.84 10.61 0.71
N GLU A 775 34.25 9.81 1.60
CA GLU A 775 34.92 8.65 2.19
C GLU A 775 34.67 7.38 1.38
N GLU A 776 35.76 6.70 1.04
CA GLU A 776 35.70 5.36 0.45
C GLU A 776 35.87 4.28 1.52
N LEU A 777 35.24 3.13 1.31
CA LEU A 777 35.47 1.96 2.15
C LEU A 777 36.91 1.46 1.99
N ARG A 778 37.69 1.47 3.08
CA ARG A 778 39.14 1.16 3.06
C ARG A 778 39.46 -0.23 3.60
N PRO A 779 40.45 -0.96 3.06
CA PRO A 779 40.93 -2.22 3.64
C PRO A 779 41.23 -2.10 5.13
N GLY A 780 40.77 -3.09 5.91
CA GLY A 780 40.84 -3.08 7.37
C GLY A 780 39.69 -2.36 8.07
N SER A 781 38.76 -1.74 7.33
CA SER A 781 37.55 -1.16 7.96
C SER A 781 36.68 -2.28 8.52
N ARG A 782 36.16 -2.08 9.74
CA ARG A 782 35.21 -3.02 10.35
C ARG A 782 33.83 -2.75 9.80
N VAL A 783 33.21 -3.80 9.30
CA VAL A 783 31.95 -3.72 8.57
C VAL A 783 30.99 -4.80 9.02
N HIS A 784 29.72 -4.49 8.84
CA HIS A 784 28.64 -5.44 8.79
C HIS A 784 28.12 -5.51 7.36
N VAL A 785 27.88 -6.71 6.84
CA VAL A 785 27.59 -6.95 5.43
C VAL A 785 26.29 -7.73 5.31
N GLY A 786 25.38 -7.19 4.50
CA GLY A 786 24.10 -7.75 4.13
C GLY A 786 23.98 -7.98 2.64
N GLY A 787 23.38 -9.09 2.25
CA GLY A 787 23.19 -9.50 0.87
C GLY A 787 22.23 -10.68 0.66
N ASP A 788 22.06 -11.03 -0.60
CA ASP A 788 21.33 -12.22 -1.03
C ASP A 788 22.13 -13.02 -2.06
N GLY A 789 22.30 -14.33 -1.81
CA GLY A 789 23.02 -15.25 -2.67
C GLY A 789 24.51 -14.90 -2.85
N ARG A 790 24.84 -14.25 -3.97
CA ARG A 790 26.20 -13.77 -4.28
C ARG A 790 26.34 -12.25 -4.25
N TYR A 791 25.23 -11.55 -4.00
CA TYR A 791 25.17 -10.11 -4.07
C TYR A 791 25.20 -9.51 -2.67
N VAL A 792 25.98 -8.45 -2.51
CA VAL A 792 25.90 -7.56 -1.36
C VAL A 792 24.96 -6.40 -1.70
N ASN A 793 24.03 -6.13 -0.79
CA ASN A 793 23.01 -5.10 -0.94
C ASN A 793 23.15 -4.01 0.13
N TYR A 794 23.84 -4.32 1.23
CA TYR A 794 24.01 -3.44 2.37
C TYR A 794 25.38 -3.62 2.98
N ILE A 795 26.10 -2.53 3.23
CA ILE A 795 27.32 -2.51 4.02
C ILE A 795 27.18 -1.41 5.06
N GLU A 796 27.34 -1.75 6.34
CA GLU A 796 27.40 -0.79 7.43
C GLU A 796 28.82 -0.72 7.96
N VAL A 797 29.44 0.45 7.83
CA VAL A 797 30.78 0.73 8.32
C VAL A 797 30.69 1.03 9.81
N LEU A 798 31.10 0.05 10.61
CA LEU A 798 31.12 0.15 12.07
C LEU A 798 32.30 1.01 12.53
N GLU A 799 33.44 0.86 11.87
CA GLU A 799 34.68 1.59 12.12
C GLU A 799 35.48 1.73 10.82
N LEU A 800 35.63 2.96 10.32
CA LEU A 800 36.40 3.25 9.11
C LEU A 800 37.90 3.24 9.39
N ALA A 801 38.66 2.50 8.58
CA ALA A 801 40.12 2.50 8.66
C ALA A 801 40.71 3.87 8.28
N GLN A 802 41.46 4.46 9.20
CA GLN A 802 42.04 5.80 9.06
C GLN A 802 43.36 5.75 8.26
N VAL A 803 43.29 5.43 6.97
CA VAL A 803 44.46 5.38 6.06
C VAL A 803 44.40 6.59 5.11
N GLU A 804 45.27 7.59 5.25
CA GLU A 804 45.40 8.64 4.21
C GLU A 804 46.28 8.15 3.05
N GLU A 805 45.93 8.55 1.83
CA GLU A 805 46.37 7.95 0.57
C GLU A 805 47.91 7.74 0.41
N ARG A 806 48.25 6.53 -0.07
CA ARG A 806 49.51 6.09 -0.74
C ARG A 806 50.87 6.33 -0.07
N LYS A 807 50.98 7.10 1.02
CA LYS A 807 52.28 7.45 1.62
C LYS A 807 52.79 6.55 2.73
N TRP A 808 51.95 5.69 3.32
CA TRP A 808 52.32 4.93 4.52
C TRP A 808 51.91 3.44 4.49
N TRP A 809 52.36 2.72 3.47
CA TRP A 809 52.54 1.27 3.63
C TRP A 809 53.97 1.01 4.13
N ALA A 810 54.10 0.10 5.08
CA ALA A 810 55.39 -0.37 5.54
C ALA A 810 55.60 -1.81 5.07
N ASP A 811 56.42 -1.96 4.04
CA ASP A 811 56.90 -3.27 3.56
C ASP A 811 58.04 -3.75 4.45
N GLY A 812 58.06 -5.04 4.74
CA GLY A 812 59.18 -5.63 5.45
C GLY A 812 58.98 -7.09 5.85
N THR A 813 59.97 -7.63 6.56
CA THR A 813 59.94 -8.99 7.10
C THR A 813 59.69 -8.96 8.61
N VAL A 814 58.74 -9.74 9.10
CA VAL A 814 58.39 -9.84 10.53
C VAL A 814 59.58 -10.41 11.32
N ILE A 815 60.06 -9.67 12.32
CA ILE A 815 61.16 -10.08 13.21
C ILE A 815 60.75 -10.16 14.69
N SER A 816 59.57 -9.66 15.04
CA SER A 816 58.92 -9.93 16.34
C SER A 816 57.41 -9.70 16.21
N VAL A 817 56.60 -10.57 16.80
CA VAL A 817 55.14 -10.37 16.97
C VAL A 817 54.83 -10.65 18.43
N GLY A 818 54.28 -9.66 19.12
CA GLY A 818 53.79 -9.76 20.48
C GLY A 818 52.30 -9.42 20.55
N LYS A 819 51.71 -9.49 21.75
CA LYS A 819 50.26 -9.26 21.94
C LYS A 819 49.77 -7.90 21.45
N ASN A 820 50.59 -6.86 21.60
CA ASN A 820 50.22 -5.47 21.31
C ASN A 820 51.20 -4.76 20.37
N MET A 821 52.22 -5.46 19.86
CA MET A 821 53.30 -4.86 19.08
C MET A 821 53.77 -5.83 18.00
N ILE A 822 54.01 -5.31 16.80
CA ILE A 822 54.69 -6.02 15.72
C ILE A 822 55.94 -5.24 15.32
N LYS A 823 57.05 -5.94 15.12
CA LYS A 823 58.32 -5.39 14.64
C LYS A 823 58.66 -6.01 13.31
N ILE A 824 58.87 -5.17 12.29
CA ILE A 824 59.31 -5.59 10.97
C ILE A 824 60.70 -5.03 10.67
N MET A 825 61.39 -5.72 9.78
CA MET A 825 62.55 -5.22 9.08
C MET A 825 62.12 -4.62 7.76
N ALA A 826 62.21 -3.30 7.62
CA ALA A 826 61.90 -2.65 6.36
C ALA A 826 62.98 -2.94 5.32
N ASP A 827 62.62 -2.88 4.03
CA ASP A 827 63.56 -3.09 2.91
C ASP A 827 64.75 -2.11 2.92
N SER A 828 64.61 -0.98 3.61
CA SER A 828 65.69 -0.02 3.89
C SER A 828 66.78 -0.54 4.84
N GLY A 829 66.59 -1.69 5.48
CA GLY A 829 67.53 -2.30 6.42
C GLY A 829 67.39 -1.85 7.88
N TYR A 830 66.39 -1.02 8.20
CA TYR A 830 66.09 -0.59 9.57
C TYR A 830 64.85 -1.31 10.13
N SER A 831 64.86 -1.60 11.43
CA SER A 831 63.68 -2.12 12.13
C SER A 831 62.66 -1.01 12.39
N ARG A 832 61.38 -1.38 12.29
CA ARG A 832 60.23 -0.52 12.61
C ARG A 832 59.27 -1.25 13.53
N ASP A 833 58.78 -0.52 14.53
CA ASP A 833 57.87 -1.04 15.54
C ASP A 833 56.49 -0.40 15.31
N PHE A 834 55.45 -1.24 15.33
CA PHE A 834 54.06 -0.81 15.23
C PHE A 834 53.24 -1.38 16.38
N GLU A 835 52.38 -0.55 16.96
CA GLU A 835 51.30 -0.99 17.83
C GLU A 835 50.37 -1.91 17.04
N LEU A 836 50.02 -3.04 17.64
CA LEU A 836 49.18 -4.08 17.07
C LEU A 836 47.92 -4.24 17.92
N PRO A 837 46.84 -3.51 17.62
CA PRO A 837 45.54 -3.73 18.25
C PRO A 837 45.08 -5.19 18.14
N GLY A 838 44.41 -5.69 19.17
CA GLY A 838 43.97 -7.07 19.24
C GLY A 838 42.99 -7.49 18.14
N ASP A 839 42.34 -6.54 17.46
CA ASP A 839 41.41 -6.75 16.35
C ASP A 839 42.03 -6.51 14.96
N THR A 840 43.33 -6.20 14.87
CA THR A 840 44.02 -6.00 13.59
C THR A 840 43.96 -7.28 12.74
N TRP A 841 43.54 -7.16 11.48
CA TRP A 841 43.40 -8.28 10.57
C TRP A 841 44.55 -8.37 9.56
N PHE A 842 44.89 -9.59 9.13
CA PHE A 842 45.77 -9.82 7.99
C PHE A 842 45.11 -10.65 6.89
N VAL A 843 45.57 -10.48 5.65
CA VAL A 843 45.20 -11.29 4.50
C VAL A 843 46.44 -11.78 3.75
N ASP A 844 46.41 -13.01 3.28
CA ASP A 844 47.37 -13.59 2.33
C ASP A 844 46.63 -14.05 1.07
N TRP A 845 46.75 -13.25 0.02
CA TRP A 845 46.05 -13.49 -1.24
C TRP A 845 46.57 -14.69 -2.02
N GLU A 846 47.85 -15.03 -1.88
CA GLU A 846 48.47 -16.13 -2.62
C GLU A 846 48.18 -17.48 -1.93
N ALA A 847 48.26 -17.51 -0.60
CA ALA A 847 47.92 -18.70 0.17
C ALA A 847 46.41 -18.90 0.33
N GLY A 848 45.59 -17.89 0.02
CA GLY A 848 44.14 -17.95 0.20
C GLY A 848 43.75 -18.13 1.67
N VAL A 849 44.43 -17.41 2.57
CA VAL A 849 44.11 -17.41 4.00
C VAL A 849 44.09 -15.99 4.56
N ASP A 850 43.30 -15.76 5.59
CA ASP A 850 43.25 -14.53 6.36
C ASP A 850 43.14 -14.86 7.86
N GLY A 851 43.32 -13.87 8.73
CA GLY A 851 43.25 -14.11 10.17
C GLY A 851 43.64 -12.91 11.02
N ASN A 852 43.71 -13.11 12.33
CA ASN A 852 44.19 -12.08 13.24
C ASN A 852 45.68 -11.81 13.01
N ALA A 853 46.09 -10.55 12.95
CA ALA A 853 47.48 -10.17 12.67
C ALA A 853 48.48 -10.68 13.72
N GLY A 854 48.03 -11.01 14.94
CA GLY A 854 48.85 -11.67 15.96
C GLY A 854 49.26 -13.10 15.60
N GLU A 855 48.63 -13.72 14.59
CA GLU A 855 48.97 -15.07 14.10
C GLU A 855 50.14 -15.09 13.11
N LEU A 856 50.61 -13.91 12.69
CA LEU A 856 51.80 -13.78 11.86
C LEU A 856 53.03 -14.34 12.59
N LYS A 857 53.94 -14.91 11.80
CA LYS A 857 55.12 -15.62 12.29
C LYS A 857 56.39 -14.91 11.87
N LEU A 858 57.45 -15.16 12.63
CA LEU A 858 58.79 -14.67 12.30
C LEU A 858 59.19 -15.11 10.88
N GLY A 859 59.71 -14.16 10.11
CA GLY A 859 60.09 -14.34 8.72
C GLY A 859 58.97 -14.14 7.70
N ASP A 860 57.70 -13.94 8.12
CA ASP A 860 56.65 -13.54 7.17
C ASP A 860 57.02 -12.21 6.49
N GLY A 861 56.90 -12.14 5.17
CA GLY A 861 56.93 -10.90 4.42
C GLY A 861 55.55 -10.24 4.49
N VAL A 862 55.52 -8.94 4.82
CA VAL A 862 54.27 -8.21 5.06
C VAL A 862 54.30 -6.81 4.46
N LYS A 863 53.12 -6.31 4.10
CA LYS A 863 52.83 -4.88 3.91
C LYS A 863 51.85 -4.45 4.97
N ILE A 864 52.24 -3.47 5.78
CA ILE A 864 51.40 -2.96 6.87
C ILE A 864 50.82 -1.62 6.46
N ALA A 865 49.49 -1.51 6.41
CA ALA A 865 48.80 -0.23 6.37
C ALA A 865 48.88 0.38 7.77
N VAL A 866 49.46 1.59 7.88
CA VAL A 866 49.64 2.25 9.17
C VAL A 866 48.74 3.47 9.30
N ASP A 867 48.45 3.84 10.54
CA ASP A 867 47.71 5.05 10.88
C ASP A 867 48.46 6.34 10.46
N PRO A 868 47.80 7.51 10.47
CA PRO A 868 48.43 8.77 10.08
C PRO A 868 49.62 9.15 10.99
N GLY A 869 49.64 8.66 12.24
CA GLY A 869 50.77 8.81 13.15
C GLY A 869 51.96 7.91 12.83
N GLY A 870 51.81 6.94 11.91
CA GLY A 870 52.84 6.01 11.47
C GLY A 870 53.27 4.98 12.52
N LYS A 871 52.48 4.79 13.57
CA LYS A 871 52.81 3.99 14.76
C LYS A 871 51.91 2.77 14.95
N LYS A 872 50.71 2.74 14.40
CA LYS A 872 49.72 1.70 14.62
C LYS A 872 49.45 0.95 13.33
N ALA A 873 49.50 -0.38 13.38
CA ALA A 873 49.06 -1.24 12.29
C ALA A 873 47.53 -1.25 12.22
N LEU A 874 46.97 -0.96 11.05
CA LEU A 874 45.52 -0.96 10.81
C LEU A 874 45.08 -2.21 10.03
N PHE A 875 45.91 -2.67 9.09
CA PHE A 875 45.66 -3.84 8.27
C PHE A 875 46.99 -4.38 7.73
N ILE A 876 47.10 -5.71 7.54
CA ILE A 876 48.35 -6.33 7.07
C ILE A 876 48.10 -7.24 5.87
N GLU A 877 48.81 -7.01 4.77
CA GLU A 877 48.89 -7.99 3.69
C GLU A 877 50.15 -8.84 3.87
N ARG A 878 50.00 -10.15 4.08
CA ARG A 878 51.14 -11.07 4.06
C ARG A 878 51.48 -11.38 2.60
N THR A 879 52.67 -10.97 2.19
CA THR A 879 53.17 -11.15 0.82
C THR A 879 53.94 -12.44 0.65
N TYR A 880 54.42 -13.03 1.74
CA TYR A 880 55.25 -14.23 1.71
C TYR A 880 55.29 -14.92 3.08
N SER A 881 55.28 -16.26 3.09
CA SER A 881 55.52 -17.06 4.30
C SER A 881 56.64 -18.09 4.04
N PRO A 882 57.79 -18.03 4.75
CA PRO A 882 58.83 -19.05 4.73
C PRO A 882 58.30 -20.48 4.81
N ARG A 883 58.81 -21.36 3.94
CA ARG A 883 58.53 -22.81 3.99
C ARG A 883 59.30 -23.52 5.10
N PHE A 884 60.49 -23.03 5.42
CA PHE A 884 61.33 -23.59 6.47
C PHE A 884 61.40 -22.62 7.64
N ARG A 885 61.00 -23.10 8.82
CA ARG A 885 61.09 -22.39 10.09
C ARG A 885 61.49 -23.34 11.18
N VAL A 886 62.49 -22.96 11.96
CA VAL A 886 62.98 -23.73 13.08
C VAL A 886 63.41 -22.77 14.19
N GLU A 887 63.12 -23.14 15.44
CA GLU A 887 63.59 -22.43 16.63
C GLU A 887 64.46 -23.35 17.47
N GLY A 888 65.55 -22.87 18.04
CA GLY A 888 66.36 -23.69 18.94
C GLY A 888 67.64 -23.01 19.38
N THR A 889 68.53 -23.77 19.99
CA THR A 889 69.82 -23.26 20.49
C THR A 889 70.95 -23.63 19.54
N VAL A 890 71.79 -22.66 19.20
CA VAL A 890 72.98 -22.88 18.38
C VAL A 890 73.98 -23.75 19.15
N THR A 891 74.33 -24.92 18.63
CA THR A 891 75.26 -25.88 19.27
C THR A 891 76.61 -25.99 18.57
N ALA A 892 76.70 -25.58 17.30
CA ALA A 892 77.97 -25.49 16.57
C ALA A 892 77.89 -24.42 15.48
N VAL A 893 78.98 -23.71 15.21
CA VAL A 893 79.08 -22.72 14.11
C VAL A 893 80.33 -23.04 13.29
N SER A 894 80.23 -23.01 11.96
CA SER A 894 81.38 -23.29 11.09
C SER A 894 82.34 -22.11 11.00
N ASP A 895 83.62 -22.37 10.72
CA ASP A 895 84.73 -21.38 10.69
C ASP A 895 84.51 -20.17 9.75
N LYS A 896 83.54 -20.24 8.83
CA LYS A 896 83.17 -19.16 7.89
C LYS A 896 81.81 -18.52 8.18
N ASN A 897 81.15 -18.89 9.30
CA ASN A 897 79.81 -18.42 9.71
C ASN A 897 78.75 -18.54 8.60
N ARG A 898 78.92 -19.57 7.76
CA ARG A 898 78.03 -19.85 6.61
C ARG A 898 77.06 -20.97 6.92
N THR A 899 77.41 -21.83 7.89
CA THR A 899 76.54 -22.90 8.38
C THR A 899 76.63 -22.98 9.90
N PHE A 900 75.52 -23.28 10.57
CA PHE A 900 75.51 -23.58 12.00
C PHE A 900 74.50 -24.67 12.32
N THR A 901 74.66 -25.34 13.46
CA THR A 901 73.77 -26.40 13.92
C THR A 901 72.88 -25.87 15.02
N ILE A 902 71.58 -26.12 14.91
CA ILE A 902 70.56 -25.72 15.86
C ILE A 902 69.97 -26.97 16.49
N SER A 903 69.89 -27.00 17.81
CA SER A 903 69.26 -28.09 18.56
C SER A 903 67.96 -27.60 19.20
N GLY A 904 66.90 -28.37 19.05
CA GLY A 904 65.59 -28.14 19.68
C GLY A 904 64.89 -29.46 19.97
N GLU A 905 63.58 -29.42 20.27
CA GLU A 905 62.79 -30.62 20.56
C GLU A 905 62.72 -31.61 19.38
N TYR A 906 62.94 -31.11 18.16
CA TYR A 906 63.03 -31.88 16.92
C TYR A 906 64.42 -32.53 16.69
N GLY A 907 65.33 -32.45 17.66
CA GLY A 907 66.72 -32.90 17.51
C GLY A 907 67.63 -31.80 16.96
N THR A 908 68.62 -32.18 16.14
CA THR A 908 69.62 -31.25 15.61
C THR A 908 69.47 -31.05 14.12
N VAL A 909 69.44 -29.80 13.68
CA VAL A 909 69.39 -29.43 12.27
C VAL A 909 70.57 -28.54 11.94
N ARG A 910 71.34 -28.94 10.92
CA ARG A 910 72.36 -28.07 10.32
C ARG A 910 71.65 -27.14 9.34
N VAL A 911 71.93 -25.85 9.45
CA VAL A 911 71.42 -24.84 8.54
C VAL A 911 72.53 -24.12 7.79
N GLU A 912 72.25 -23.68 6.56
CA GLU A 912 73.14 -22.89 5.72
C GLU A 912 72.53 -21.51 5.40
N LEU A 913 73.32 -20.47 5.65
CA LEU A 913 72.97 -19.08 5.40
C LEU A 913 73.30 -18.70 3.96
N LEU A 914 72.32 -18.13 3.27
CA LEU A 914 72.55 -17.42 2.02
C LEU A 914 73.54 -16.27 2.23
N SER A 915 74.23 -15.86 1.16
CA SER A 915 75.12 -14.70 1.22
C SER A 915 74.38 -13.41 1.56
N THR A 916 73.08 -13.37 1.31
CA THR A 916 72.16 -12.26 1.60
C THR A 916 71.41 -12.43 2.93
N ALA A 917 71.73 -13.45 3.72
CA ALA A 917 71.00 -13.73 4.95
C ALA A 917 71.16 -12.59 5.96
N LEU A 918 70.02 -12.15 6.51
CA LEU A 918 69.94 -11.13 7.53
C LEU A 918 69.96 -11.76 8.92
N VAL A 919 70.79 -11.21 9.82
CA VAL A 919 70.92 -11.69 11.19
C VAL A 919 70.55 -10.57 12.14
N TYR A 920 69.60 -10.83 13.03
CA TYR A 920 69.12 -9.85 14.01
C TYR A 920 69.34 -10.38 15.42
N LYS A 921 69.81 -9.52 16.31
CA LYS A 921 69.89 -9.80 17.75
C LYS A 921 69.32 -8.61 18.50
N ASP A 922 68.33 -8.88 19.36
CA ASP A 922 67.59 -7.82 20.09
C ASP A 922 67.02 -6.71 19.15
N GLY A 923 66.62 -7.08 17.93
CA GLY A 923 66.05 -6.15 16.94
C GLY A 923 67.06 -5.26 16.19
N ILE A 924 68.36 -5.51 16.37
CA ILE A 924 69.45 -4.80 15.71
C ILE A 924 70.10 -5.71 14.66
N TRP A 925 70.40 -5.17 13.48
CA TRP A 925 71.13 -5.89 12.43
C TRP A 925 72.56 -6.17 12.86
N MET A 926 72.99 -7.41 12.70
CA MET A 926 74.31 -7.87 13.12
C MET A 926 75.02 -8.59 11.96
N SER A 927 76.35 -8.57 12.00
CA SER A 927 77.13 -9.46 11.17
C SER A 927 76.81 -10.92 11.52
N ARG A 928 76.76 -11.80 10.52
CA ARG A 928 76.62 -13.26 10.73
C ARG A 928 77.71 -13.87 11.63
N SER A 929 78.84 -13.16 11.81
CA SER A 929 79.88 -13.55 12.77
C SER A 929 79.47 -13.42 14.23
N GLU A 930 78.36 -12.76 14.52
CA GLU A 930 77.85 -12.55 15.87
C GLU A 930 76.94 -13.69 16.36
N ILE A 931 76.64 -14.67 15.50
CA ILE A 931 75.95 -15.90 15.90
C ILE A 931 76.94 -16.76 16.69
N LYS A 932 76.63 -17.03 17.96
CA LYS A 932 77.51 -17.77 18.87
C LYS A 932 76.84 -19.05 19.36
N VAL A 933 77.66 -20.04 19.69
CA VAL A 933 77.19 -21.24 20.39
C VAL A 933 76.52 -20.81 21.71
N GLY A 934 75.32 -21.31 21.96
CA GLY A 934 74.48 -20.93 23.09
C GLY A 934 73.40 -19.88 22.76
N ASP A 935 73.47 -19.21 21.61
CA ASP A 935 72.41 -18.29 21.18
C ASP A 935 71.10 -19.06 20.89
N LYS A 936 69.97 -18.56 21.37
CA LYS A 936 68.66 -19.03 20.92
C LYS A 936 68.29 -18.30 19.64
N VAL A 937 67.83 -19.03 18.64
CA VAL A 937 67.58 -18.48 17.31
C VAL A 937 66.27 -19.01 16.74
N HIS A 938 65.56 -18.14 16.03
CA HIS A 938 64.58 -18.52 15.03
C HIS A 938 65.20 -18.32 13.65
N VAL A 939 65.20 -19.37 12.84
CA VAL A 939 65.69 -19.32 11.47
C VAL A 939 64.53 -19.46 10.50
N SER A 940 64.56 -18.68 9.43
CA SER A 940 63.58 -18.71 8.35
C SER A 940 64.27 -18.76 6.99
N GLY A 941 63.76 -19.64 6.13
CA GLY A 941 64.40 -19.98 4.86
C GLY A 941 63.43 -20.64 3.88
N SER A 942 63.95 -20.96 2.70
CA SER A 942 63.27 -21.83 1.74
C SER A 942 63.47 -23.31 2.08
N SER A 943 64.61 -23.64 2.71
CA SER A 943 64.99 -24.96 3.24
C SER A 943 66.05 -24.78 4.33
N ALA A 944 66.45 -25.87 5.00
CA ALA A 944 67.57 -25.84 5.94
C ALA A 944 68.88 -25.33 5.29
N ASP A 945 69.08 -25.60 4.00
CA ASP A 945 70.28 -25.18 3.25
C ASP A 945 70.17 -23.77 2.65
N SER A 946 69.04 -23.07 2.87
CA SER A 946 68.75 -21.78 2.25
C SER A 946 68.03 -20.85 3.23
N ILE A 947 68.75 -20.46 4.28
CA ILE A 947 68.29 -19.52 5.31
C ILE A 947 68.61 -18.10 4.86
N TYR A 948 67.61 -17.23 4.85
CA TYR A 948 67.77 -15.79 4.60
C TYR A 948 67.49 -14.92 5.82
N LEU A 949 66.94 -15.46 6.91
CA LEU A 949 66.70 -14.72 8.14
C LEU A 949 67.06 -15.54 9.37
N VAL A 950 67.82 -14.92 10.27
CA VAL A 950 68.10 -15.42 11.62
C VAL A 950 67.71 -14.35 12.63
N VAL A 951 66.82 -14.68 13.55
CA VAL A 951 66.45 -13.82 14.68
C VAL A 951 66.95 -14.47 15.96
N VAL A 952 67.97 -13.88 16.56
CA VAL A 952 68.55 -14.27 17.85
C VAL A 952 67.68 -13.70 18.97
N THR A 953 67.13 -14.59 19.80
CA THR A 953 66.28 -14.28 20.95
C THR A 953 67.04 -14.54 22.27
N ARG A 954 66.55 -13.97 23.37
CA ARG A 954 67.16 -14.13 24.71
C ARG A 954 66.74 -15.44 25.39
#